data_AF-A0A146L8Z9-F1
#
_entry.id   AF-A0A146L8Z9-F1
#
_cell.length_a   1.000
_cell.length_b   1.000
_cell.length_c   1.000
_cell.angle_alpha   90.00
_cell.angle_beta   90.00
_cell.angle_gamma   90.00
#
_symmetry.space_group_name_H-M   'P 1'
#
loop_
_entity.id
_entity.type
_entity.pdbx_description
1 polymer ?
#
loop_
_entity_poly.entity_id
_entity_poly.type
_entity_poly.pdbx_seq_one_letter_code
_entity_poly.pdbx_strand_id
1 'polypeptide(L)'
;MSWWILLLVGGCLGQQRPQQAFTELFPEQIQQQKVQFRQSELQTQLQLLQQQSQVATGNRVNELAQEQTAILAEIMRLQQEMQRLQADIQLRLSGSRPNFRPIEAPQQQQTTAAPQQSLPEPSPLPPVEDNQVKRTKVEEDFVLPCTMSSGEEGLCRPLVNCLAFYTDLPALRKEPCPLRREEQGVCCPRNAKRPIGGGPQSSGVIQPPPPPQVQVPPLTPQQLNKAGEEALQTIQTKINFVHNLFLNRVFVSADSPAVGHQAFFPTSNETLAVGSQAEKGIAASTALVKEFNLTPDQGTFALPRFSLLNTILADSCPRRGQCFPSKYRSYDGSCNNLRNPEWGAVGTALQRILPPKYADGVNAPRSTDSRGRPLPSARLVSMTYASDSDHSSDNYTMMTMQWGQFLDHDLTHTPISRGESGAGITCCNNGVERPPNFRHPDCFPIMLPRIDPVFSPFGERCMEFARSLPAPRPECNFGPREQMNQITGYLDGSNIYGSNVNSANALRLFRGGQLRTQNVKGRPYLPDNPGECTDQTNTLACFSAGDGRVNEQVDLALMHTIWMREHNRVARVLQQLHPRWSDEALYQEARRIVVAEMQHVTYNEFLPILLGRDYTDRSGLTPREKGWTRLYDEKLRGGITNVFATAAFRYGHSQIQSFIHGYGMFGNLKESLEMSKQHFAPFMLYEDGAVDDMIRGLTAQASQEIDRFFSNQIRDHLFQGNLDIGLDLIALNIQRGRDHGLPPYNDWREVCGLPRARTWNDLEAQMDPSTISILSRLYSNPDEIDLFPGAVGERRKEGAMFGPTLICLVGDQFARLRRSDRFFYEEANQPSTFSERQLTEIKRTSLARILCDNSDDIQLIQPLVFVQPSFLNQRVTCASSAIPFVDLRAWANEKPAV
;
A
#
# COMPACT_ATOMS: atom_id res chain seq x y z
N MET A 1 -1.26 -20.75 -53.49
CA MET A 1 -2.29 -21.81 -53.46
C MET A 1 -2.87 -21.80 -52.06
N SER A 2 -4.13 -21.50 -51.74
CA SER A 2 -5.34 -21.06 -52.45
C SER A 2 -6.26 -20.58 -51.31
N TRP A 3 -6.81 -19.36 -51.24
CA TRP A 3 -7.88 -18.69 -52.01
C TRP A 3 -8.79 -17.98 -50.97
N TRP A 4 -9.46 -16.92 -51.43
CA TRP A 4 -10.16 -15.86 -50.69
C TRP A 4 -11.69 -16.10 -50.52
N ILE A 5 -12.29 -15.41 -49.54
CA ILE A 5 -13.59 -14.67 -49.48
C ILE A 5 -14.84 -15.18 -50.24
N LEU A 6 -16.00 -15.23 -49.54
CA LEU A 6 -17.37 -14.81 -49.95
C LEU A 6 -18.24 -14.69 -48.66
N LEU A 7 -18.78 -13.53 -48.24
CA LEU A 7 -19.86 -12.64 -48.73
C LEU A 7 -21.27 -12.92 -48.12
N LEU A 8 -21.95 -11.80 -47.91
CA LEU A 8 -23.13 -11.50 -47.07
C LEU A 8 -24.51 -11.78 -47.71
N VAL A 9 -25.56 -11.52 -46.89
CA VAL A 9 -26.99 -11.22 -47.18
C VAL A 9 -27.93 -12.44 -47.18
N GLY A 10 -29.07 -12.52 -46.49
CA GLY A 10 -29.81 -11.63 -45.59
C GLY A 10 -31.14 -12.31 -45.18
N GLY A 11 -31.87 -11.77 -44.19
CA GLY A 11 -33.26 -12.20 -43.90
C GLY A 11 -33.69 -12.09 -42.43
N CYS A 12 -34.48 -11.05 -42.13
CA CYS A 12 -35.16 -10.81 -40.85
C CYS A 12 -36.12 -11.95 -40.44
N LEU A 13 -36.28 -12.17 -39.13
CA LEU A 13 -37.55 -12.31 -38.38
C LEU A 13 -37.29 -12.75 -36.91
N GLY A 14 -37.95 -12.11 -35.95
CA GLY A 14 -38.24 -12.69 -34.62
C GLY A 14 -37.50 -12.09 -33.42
N GLN A 15 -38.17 -11.18 -32.71
CA GLN A 15 -37.85 -10.75 -31.34
C GLN A 15 -37.80 -11.94 -30.37
N GLN A 16 -36.82 -11.97 -29.47
CA GLN A 16 -37.04 -12.15 -28.03
C GLN A 16 -35.77 -11.74 -27.24
N ARG A 17 -35.93 -10.73 -26.37
CA ARG A 17 -34.95 -10.39 -25.32
C ARG A 17 -34.90 -11.55 -24.31
N PRO A 18 -33.73 -11.96 -23.79
CA PRO A 18 -33.65 -12.48 -22.44
C PRO A 18 -33.49 -11.30 -21.48
N GLN A 19 -34.50 -11.10 -20.64
CA GLN A 19 -34.47 -10.17 -19.52
C GLN A 19 -33.26 -10.48 -18.62
N GLN A 20 -32.48 -9.45 -18.31
CA GLN A 20 -31.61 -9.42 -17.14
C GLN A 20 -32.50 -9.57 -15.90
N ALA A 21 -32.41 -10.73 -15.24
CA ALA A 21 -32.99 -10.90 -13.91
C ALA A 21 -32.08 -10.21 -12.89
N PHE A 22 -32.40 -8.96 -12.57
CA PHE A 22 -32.02 -8.36 -11.29
C PHE A 22 -32.87 -9.06 -10.22
N THR A 23 -32.25 -9.81 -9.33
CA THR A 23 -32.95 -10.37 -8.16
C THR A 23 -33.17 -9.27 -7.13
N GLU A 24 -34.27 -8.51 -7.29
CA GLU A 24 -34.84 -7.71 -6.21
C GLU A 24 -35.44 -8.67 -5.16
N LEU A 25 -35.08 -8.46 -3.89
CA LEU A 25 -35.65 -9.23 -2.77
C LEU A 25 -37.15 -8.94 -2.64
N PHE A 26 -37.97 -9.98 -2.43
CA PHE A 26 -39.41 -9.79 -2.17
C PHE A 26 -39.64 -9.00 -0.86
N PRO A 27 -40.73 -8.22 -0.75
CA PRO A 27 -41.07 -7.51 0.49
C PRO A 27 -41.11 -8.43 1.73
N GLU A 28 -41.52 -9.68 1.56
CA GLU A 28 -41.57 -10.68 2.63
C GLU A 28 -40.17 -11.15 3.02
N GLN A 29 -39.21 -11.17 2.09
CA GLN A 29 -37.79 -11.45 2.39
C GLN A 29 -37.16 -10.29 3.17
N ILE A 30 -37.54 -9.05 2.85
CA ILE A 30 -37.14 -7.85 3.61
C ILE A 30 -37.75 -7.88 5.02
N GLN A 31 -39.03 -8.26 5.13
CA GLN A 31 -39.70 -8.39 6.43
C GLN A 31 -39.12 -9.56 7.26
N GLN A 32 -38.76 -10.67 6.61
CA GLN A 32 -38.10 -11.80 7.26
C GLN A 32 -36.76 -11.38 7.85
N GLN A 33 -35.96 -10.60 7.11
CA GLN A 33 -34.70 -10.06 7.62
C GLN A 33 -34.92 -9.18 8.85
N LYS A 34 -35.94 -8.30 8.85
CA LYS A 34 -36.27 -7.46 10.02
C LYS A 34 -36.67 -8.30 11.24
N VAL A 35 -37.48 -9.35 11.04
CA VAL A 35 -37.88 -10.28 12.10
C VAL A 35 -36.65 -11.03 12.66
N GLN A 36 -35.73 -11.47 11.80
CA GLN A 36 -34.48 -12.13 12.20
C GLN A 36 -33.57 -11.20 13.00
N PHE A 37 -33.40 -9.95 12.57
CA PHE A 37 -32.61 -8.96 13.33
C PHE A 37 -33.21 -8.68 14.70
N ARG A 38 -34.54 -8.51 14.79
CA ARG A 38 -35.20 -8.28 16.07
C ARG A 38 -35.10 -9.49 17.00
N GLN A 39 -35.16 -10.71 16.49
CA GLN A 39 -34.94 -11.92 17.29
C GLN A 39 -33.50 -12.00 17.81
N SER A 40 -32.50 -11.68 16.99
CA SER A 40 -31.09 -11.67 17.42
C SER A 40 -30.84 -10.64 18.52
N GLU A 41 -31.47 -9.48 18.44
CA GLU A 41 -31.40 -8.44 19.46
C GLU A 41 -32.03 -8.91 20.79
N LEU A 42 -33.22 -9.49 20.74
CA LEU A 42 -33.93 -10.03 21.91
C LEU A 42 -33.19 -11.22 22.55
N GLN A 43 -32.54 -12.08 21.76
CA GLN A 43 -31.71 -13.18 22.26
C GLN A 43 -30.48 -12.66 23.01
N THR A 44 -29.86 -11.59 22.50
CA THR A 44 -28.73 -10.93 23.17
C THR A 44 -29.18 -10.28 24.50
N GLN A 45 -30.33 -9.61 24.50
CA GLN A 45 -30.93 -9.04 25.72
C GLN A 45 -31.28 -10.13 26.75
N LEU A 46 -31.82 -11.26 26.31
CA LEU A 46 -32.12 -12.39 27.19
C LEU A 46 -30.84 -12.96 27.83
N GLN A 47 -29.76 -13.09 27.06
CA GLN A 47 -28.47 -13.60 27.57
C GLN A 47 -27.87 -12.65 28.63
N LEU A 48 -27.99 -11.33 28.44
CA LEU A 48 -27.58 -10.33 29.43
C LEU A 48 -28.43 -10.40 30.70
N LEU A 49 -29.75 -10.54 30.59
CA LEU A 49 -30.65 -10.69 31.74
C LEU A 49 -30.41 -12.00 32.50
N GLN A 50 -30.04 -13.07 31.81
CA GLN A 50 -29.66 -14.34 32.44
C GLN A 50 -28.37 -14.20 33.24
N GLN A 51 -27.37 -13.48 32.73
CA GLN A 51 -26.14 -13.17 33.48
C GLN A 51 -26.44 -12.29 34.71
N GLN A 52 -27.29 -11.28 34.57
CA GLN A 52 -27.70 -10.44 35.70
C GLN A 52 -28.48 -11.23 36.75
N SER A 53 -29.30 -12.21 36.34
CA SER A 53 -30.04 -13.07 37.25
C SER A 53 -29.15 -14.03 38.05
N GLN A 54 -27.96 -14.37 37.58
CA GLN A 54 -27.02 -15.25 38.30
C GLN A 54 -26.38 -14.57 39.53
N VAL A 55 -26.41 -13.23 39.59
CA VAL A 55 -25.80 -12.45 40.67
C VAL A 55 -26.81 -11.58 41.44
N ALA A 56 -28.10 -11.61 41.07
CA ALA A 56 -29.15 -10.82 41.70
C ALA A 56 -29.67 -11.46 43.01
N THR A 57 -30.05 -10.62 43.98
CA THR A 57 -30.63 -11.05 45.27
C THR A 57 -31.90 -10.27 45.61
N GLY A 58 -32.83 -10.90 46.34
CA GLY A 58 -34.05 -10.25 46.82
C GLY A 58 -35.06 -9.97 45.70
N ASN A 59 -35.83 -8.89 45.81
CA ASN A 59 -36.96 -8.58 44.90
C ASN A 59 -36.54 -8.45 43.43
N ARG A 60 -35.26 -8.15 43.15
CA ARG A 60 -34.72 -8.00 41.79
C ARG A 60 -34.70 -9.32 41.00
N VAL A 61 -34.65 -10.47 41.66
CA VAL A 61 -34.70 -11.78 40.99
C VAL A 61 -36.06 -12.01 40.33
N ASN A 62 -37.13 -11.61 41.01
CA ASN A 62 -38.50 -11.78 40.50
C ASN A 62 -38.81 -10.82 39.34
N GLU A 63 -38.28 -9.58 39.38
CA GLU A 63 -38.40 -8.61 38.27
C GLU A 63 -37.66 -9.11 37.02
N LEU A 64 -36.42 -9.58 37.18
CA LEU A 64 -35.63 -10.14 36.08
C LEU A 64 -36.28 -11.39 35.48
N ALA A 65 -36.91 -12.24 36.30
CA ALA A 65 -37.66 -13.39 35.80
C ALA A 65 -38.90 -13.00 34.97
N GLN A 66 -39.60 -11.92 35.35
CA GLN A 66 -40.72 -11.39 34.57
C GLN A 66 -40.25 -10.77 33.24
N GLU A 67 -39.15 -10.00 33.24
CA GLU A 67 -38.55 -9.44 32.03
C GLU A 67 -38.09 -10.54 31.05
N GLN A 68 -37.42 -11.59 31.57
CA GLN A 68 -37.03 -12.75 30.76
C GLN A 68 -38.23 -13.46 30.15
N THR A 69 -39.32 -13.62 30.90
CA THR A 69 -40.55 -14.27 30.41
C THR A 69 -41.22 -13.45 29.30
N ALA A 70 -41.24 -12.12 29.42
CA ALA A 70 -41.78 -11.23 28.39
C ALA A 70 -40.96 -11.28 27.09
N ILE A 71 -39.62 -11.29 27.19
CA ILE A 71 -38.72 -11.40 26.03
C ILE A 71 -38.87 -12.76 25.36
N LEU A 72 -38.95 -13.85 26.13
CA LEU A 72 -39.18 -15.20 25.59
C LEU A 72 -40.52 -15.30 24.86
N ALA A 73 -41.58 -14.68 25.37
CA ALA A 73 -42.88 -14.64 24.71
C ALA A 73 -42.83 -13.89 23.36
N GLU A 74 -42.09 -12.78 23.30
CA GLU A 74 -41.93 -12.00 22.07
C GLU A 74 -41.06 -12.75 21.03
N ILE A 75 -40.00 -13.44 21.46
CA ILE A 75 -39.20 -14.30 20.58
C ILE A 75 -40.08 -15.39 19.95
N MET A 76 -40.93 -16.05 20.74
CA MET A 76 -41.88 -17.06 20.25
C MET A 76 -42.89 -16.49 19.24
N ARG A 77 -43.42 -15.28 19.49
CA ARG A 77 -44.31 -14.58 18.55
C ARG A 77 -43.62 -14.30 17.21
N LEU A 78 -42.39 -13.79 17.25
CA LEU A 78 -41.59 -13.52 16.05
C LEU A 78 -41.21 -14.82 15.30
N GLN A 79 -41.08 -15.94 16.02
CA GLN A 79 -40.80 -17.25 15.41
C GLN A 79 -41.99 -17.74 14.58
N GLN A 80 -43.22 -17.53 15.08
CA GLN A 80 -44.44 -17.80 14.33
C GLN A 80 -44.59 -16.86 13.11
N GLU A 81 -44.25 -15.58 13.26
CA GLU A 81 -44.24 -14.62 12.14
C GLU A 81 -43.24 -15.02 11.04
N MET A 82 -42.05 -15.52 11.42
CA MET A 82 -41.06 -16.01 10.49
C MET A 82 -41.50 -17.28 9.74
N GLN A 83 -42.18 -18.21 10.42
CA GLN A 83 -42.76 -19.38 9.76
C GLN A 83 -43.86 -18.99 8.76
N ARG A 84 -44.68 -17.99 9.10
CA ARG A 84 -45.68 -17.43 8.19
C ARG A 84 -45.04 -16.75 6.97
N LEU A 85 -44.02 -15.92 7.17
CA LEU A 85 -43.30 -15.25 6.07
C LEU A 85 -42.59 -16.26 5.16
N GLN A 86 -42.03 -17.33 5.73
CA GLN A 86 -41.46 -18.44 4.95
C GLN A 86 -42.50 -19.14 4.09
N ALA A 87 -43.70 -19.39 4.63
CA ALA A 87 -44.81 -19.96 3.86
C ALA A 87 -45.26 -19.01 2.73
N ASP A 88 -45.36 -17.70 2.99
CA ASP A 88 -45.75 -16.70 1.98
C ASP A 88 -44.70 -16.56 0.86
N ILE A 89 -43.41 -16.62 1.20
CA ILE A 89 -42.31 -16.64 0.24
C ILE A 89 -42.36 -17.91 -0.62
N GLN A 90 -42.58 -19.08 0.00
CA GLN A 90 -42.73 -20.35 -0.74
C GLN A 90 -43.98 -20.36 -1.64
N LEU A 91 -45.09 -19.75 -1.22
CA LEU A 91 -46.30 -19.63 -2.03
C LEU A 91 -46.08 -18.73 -3.27
N ARG A 92 -45.29 -17.65 -3.13
CA ARG A 92 -44.92 -16.78 -4.26
C ARG A 92 -43.93 -17.42 -5.21
N LEU A 93 -42.95 -18.12 -4.66
CA LEU A 93 -41.95 -18.84 -5.46
C LEU A 93 -42.56 -20.01 -6.22
N SER A 94 -43.67 -20.61 -5.75
CA SER A 94 -44.38 -21.72 -6.41
C SER A 94 -45.44 -21.29 -7.44
N GLY A 95 -45.63 -19.99 -7.68
CA GLY A 95 -46.46 -19.48 -8.79
C GLY A 95 -47.98 -19.62 -8.64
N SER A 96 -48.50 -20.00 -7.47
CA SER A 96 -49.94 -20.18 -7.24
C SER A 96 -50.57 -18.92 -6.62
N ARG A 97 -51.43 -18.21 -7.38
CA ARG A 97 -52.19 -17.03 -6.90
C ARG A 97 -53.43 -17.46 -6.10
N PRO A 98 -53.63 -16.95 -4.87
CA PRO A 98 -54.97 -16.75 -4.32
C PRO A 98 -55.43 -15.34 -4.68
N ASN A 99 -56.60 -15.24 -5.31
CA ASN A 99 -57.31 -13.98 -5.51
C ASN A 99 -57.62 -13.32 -4.15
N PHE A 100 -57.11 -12.11 -3.93
CA PHE A 100 -57.68 -11.20 -2.93
C PHE A 100 -57.96 -9.83 -3.55
N ARG A 101 -59.24 -9.44 -3.49
CA ARG A 101 -59.76 -8.15 -3.92
C ARG A 101 -59.32 -7.06 -2.94
N PRO A 102 -59.04 -5.82 -3.38
CA PRO A 102 -58.73 -4.71 -2.48
C PRO A 102 -59.97 -4.37 -1.63
N ILE A 103 -59.76 -4.23 -0.32
CA ILE A 103 -60.74 -3.65 0.61
C ILE A 103 -60.60 -2.13 0.49
N GLU A 104 -61.73 -1.45 0.23
CA GLU A 104 -61.86 -0.01 0.18
C GLU A 104 -61.46 0.65 1.51
N ALA A 105 -60.66 1.71 1.44
CA ALA A 105 -60.39 2.59 2.58
C ALA A 105 -61.59 3.54 2.80
N PRO A 106 -62.00 3.82 4.05
CA PRO A 106 -63.11 4.71 4.33
C PRO A 106 -62.75 6.17 4.02
N GLN A 107 -63.71 6.87 3.41
CA GLN A 107 -63.71 8.32 3.26
C GLN A 107 -63.72 9.02 4.63
N GLN A 108 -62.84 10.01 4.82
CA GLN A 108 -63.11 11.15 5.69
C GLN A 108 -62.70 12.46 5.02
N GLN A 109 -63.77 13.18 4.66
CA GLN A 109 -64.03 14.61 4.51
C GLN A 109 -62.89 15.66 4.44
N GLN A 110 -63.09 16.50 3.44
CA GLN A 110 -62.46 17.77 3.08
C GLN A 110 -62.46 18.84 4.18
N THR A 111 -61.40 19.65 4.21
CA THR A 111 -61.50 21.11 4.34
C THR A 111 -60.47 21.82 3.44
N THR A 112 -60.99 22.30 2.30
CA THR A 112 -60.71 23.54 1.57
C THR A 112 -59.32 24.22 1.65
N ALA A 113 -58.63 24.28 0.52
CA ALA A 113 -57.77 25.41 0.13
C ALA A 113 -57.97 25.75 -1.36
N ALA A 114 -58.07 27.05 -1.64
CA ALA A 114 -58.45 27.67 -2.91
C ALA A 114 -57.34 27.62 -4.00
N PRO A 115 -57.65 27.89 -5.29
CA PRO A 115 -56.79 27.56 -6.42
C PRO A 115 -55.69 28.61 -6.70
N GLN A 116 -54.48 28.13 -6.98
CA GLN A 116 -53.38 28.94 -7.49
C GLN A 116 -53.63 29.34 -8.96
N GLN A 117 -53.66 30.64 -9.22
CA GLN A 117 -53.53 31.24 -10.54
C GLN A 117 -52.05 31.33 -10.93
N SER A 118 -51.77 31.01 -12.19
CA SER A 118 -50.50 31.17 -12.90
C SER A 118 -50.12 32.63 -13.10
N LEU A 119 -48.84 32.98 -12.84
CA LEU A 119 -48.20 34.22 -13.29
C LEU A 119 -46.76 33.94 -13.78
N PRO A 120 -46.21 34.80 -14.67
CA PRO A 120 -45.21 34.44 -15.68
C PRO A 120 -43.75 34.70 -15.24
N GLU A 121 -42.82 34.09 -15.99
CA GLU A 121 -41.37 34.23 -15.87
C GLU A 121 -40.89 35.70 -15.86
N PRO A 122 -39.87 36.04 -15.04
CA PRO A 122 -39.23 37.35 -15.11
C PRO A 122 -38.02 37.38 -16.08
N SER A 123 -38.00 38.43 -16.89
CA SER A 123 -36.91 38.83 -17.79
C SER A 123 -35.61 39.21 -17.07
N PRO A 124 -34.45 39.22 -17.76
CA PRO A 124 -33.14 39.47 -17.15
C PRO A 124 -32.90 40.97 -16.88
N LEU A 125 -32.26 41.26 -15.74
CA LEU A 125 -31.84 42.61 -15.34
C LEU A 125 -30.39 42.93 -15.80
N PRO A 126 -30.04 44.23 -15.98
CA PRO A 126 -28.81 44.69 -16.61
C PRO A 126 -27.60 44.70 -15.65
N PRO A 127 -26.36 44.81 -16.18
CA PRO A 127 -25.14 44.73 -15.37
C PRO A 127 -24.98 45.97 -14.49
N VAL A 128 -24.61 45.76 -13.22
CA VAL A 128 -24.25 46.80 -12.26
C VAL A 128 -22.75 47.05 -12.32
N GLU A 129 -22.38 48.32 -12.39
CA GLU A 129 -21.02 48.86 -12.51
C GLU A 129 -20.09 48.47 -11.34
N ASP A 130 -18.87 48.13 -11.71
CA ASP A 130 -17.74 47.76 -10.87
C ASP A 130 -17.08 49.03 -10.26
N ASN A 131 -17.20 49.22 -8.95
CA ASN A 131 -16.43 50.24 -8.23
C ASN A 131 -15.04 49.69 -7.91
N GLN A 132 -14.11 49.96 -8.83
CA GLN A 132 -12.70 49.64 -8.73
C GLN A 132 -12.04 50.24 -7.47
N VAL A 133 -11.75 49.39 -6.49
CA VAL A 133 -10.56 49.59 -5.65
C VAL A 133 -9.38 48.98 -6.39
N LYS A 134 -8.51 49.83 -6.94
CA LYS A 134 -7.25 49.46 -7.60
C LYS A 134 -6.42 48.52 -6.71
N ARG A 135 -6.58 47.21 -6.91
CA ARG A 135 -5.53 46.23 -6.63
C ARG A 135 -4.63 46.20 -7.85
N THR A 136 -3.41 46.67 -7.67
CA THR A 136 -2.31 46.52 -8.61
C THR A 136 -2.19 45.06 -9.03
N LYS A 137 -2.39 44.79 -10.33
CA LYS A 137 -1.89 43.58 -10.99
C LYS A 137 -0.37 43.56 -10.79
N VAL A 138 0.10 42.77 -9.84
CA VAL A 138 1.50 42.36 -9.74
C VAL A 138 1.47 40.84 -9.83
N GLU A 139 2.25 40.31 -10.77
CA GLU A 139 2.44 38.89 -11.11
C GLU A 139 1.45 38.25 -12.11
N GLU A 140 1.43 38.79 -13.33
CA GLU A 140 1.36 37.94 -14.54
C GLU A 140 2.73 38.01 -15.24
N ASP A 141 3.61 37.06 -14.91
CA ASP A 141 4.57 36.39 -15.79
C ASP A 141 5.22 37.19 -16.95
N PHE A 142 6.33 37.89 -16.66
CA PHE A 142 7.34 38.23 -17.67
C PHE A 142 8.23 37.01 -17.95
N VAL A 143 7.75 36.09 -18.78
CA VAL A 143 8.55 34.94 -19.22
C VAL A 143 9.27 35.30 -20.51
N LEU A 144 10.61 35.30 -20.50
CA LEU A 144 11.42 35.64 -21.66
C LEU A 144 11.32 34.52 -22.72
N PRO A 145 10.99 34.80 -23.98
CA PRO A 145 11.06 33.79 -25.03
C PRO A 145 12.52 33.37 -25.26
N CYS A 146 12.71 32.12 -25.64
CA CYS A 146 14.01 31.54 -25.97
C CYS A 146 13.85 30.53 -27.11
N THR A 147 14.95 30.03 -27.67
CA THR A 147 14.94 29.03 -28.74
C THR A 147 15.72 27.82 -28.30
N MET A 148 15.12 26.64 -28.42
CA MET A 148 15.74 25.36 -28.06
C MET A 148 16.73 24.91 -29.14
N SER A 149 17.61 23.95 -28.85
CA SER A 149 18.56 23.41 -29.84
C SER A 149 17.87 22.64 -30.98
N SER A 150 16.64 22.16 -30.74
CA SER A 150 15.75 21.59 -31.74
C SER A 150 15.20 22.63 -32.75
N GLY A 151 15.37 23.93 -32.48
CA GLY A 151 14.76 25.02 -33.23
C GLY A 151 13.34 25.38 -32.78
N GLU A 152 12.79 24.71 -31.78
CA GLU A 152 11.46 25.02 -31.23
C GLU A 152 11.47 26.29 -30.37
N GLU A 153 10.37 27.06 -30.43
CA GLU A 153 10.17 28.21 -29.54
C GLU A 153 9.91 27.75 -28.11
N GLY A 154 10.65 28.34 -27.17
CA GLY A 154 10.54 28.11 -25.75
C GLY A 154 10.31 29.38 -24.95
N LEU A 155 10.22 29.16 -23.65
CA LEU A 155 10.02 30.13 -22.59
C LEU A 155 11.08 29.86 -21.52
N CYS A 156 11.91 30.87 -21.26
CA CYS A 156 12.96 30.83 -20.27
C CYS A 156 12.34 30.83 -18.88
N ARG A 157 12.50 29.72 -18.15
CA ARG A 157 11.91 29.51 -16.83
C ARG A 157 12.92 28.81 -15.90
N PRO A 158 12.78 28.94 -14.58
CA PRO A 158 13.47 28.05 -13.64
C PRO A 158 13.20 26.58 -13.99
N LEU A 159 14.19 25.69 -13.83
CA LEU A 159 14.07 24.27 -14.15
C LEU A 159 12.86 23.59 -13.45
N VAL A 160 12.61 23.98 -12.20
CA VAL A 160 11.45 23.57 -11.39
C VAL A 160 10.10 24.03 -11.96
N ASN A 161 10.07 24.97 -12.91
CA ASN A 161 8.85 25.39 -13.61
C ASN A 161 8.75 24.75 -15.00
N CYS A 162 9.68 23.85 -15.30
CA CYS A 162 9.77 23.03 -16.50
C CYS A 162 9.68 21.55 -16.15
N LEU A 163 8.99 21.22 -15.05
CA LEU A 163 8.80 19.89 -14.46
C LEU A 163 8.32 18.81 -15.42
N ALA A 164 7.83 19.20 -16.60
CA ALA A 164 7.57 18.25 -17.64
C ALA A 164 8.87 17.55 -18.14
N PHE A 165 10.08 18.08 -17.96
CA PHE A 165 11.30 17.65 -18.69
C PHE A 165 12.39 16.97 -17.83
N TYR A 166 12.04 16.24 -16.77
CA TYR A 166 13.04 15.46 -16.00
C TYR A 166 13.88 14.50 -16.86
N THR A 167 13.30 13.91 -17.90
CA THR A 167 14.01 13.00 -18.82
C THR A 167 14.95 13.72 -19.78
N ASP A 168 14.71 15.02 -20.01
CA ASP A 168 15.50 15.85 -20.92
C ASP A 168 16.56 16.65 -20.15
N LEU A 169 16.77 16.38 -18.85
CA LEU A 169 17.81 17.04 -18.04
C LEU A 169 19.17 17.08 -18.74
N PRO A 170 19.69 16.01 -19.37
CA PRO A 170 20.95 16.07 -20.12
C PRO A 170 20.93 16.96 -21.37
N ALA A 171 19.77 17.11 -22.01
CA ALA A 171 19.58 17.96 -23.20
C ALA A 171 19.35 19.43 -22.79
N LEU A 172 18.46 19.68 -21.83
CA LEU A 172 18.23 20.99 -21.23
C LEU A 172 19.50 21.56 -20.58
N ARG A 173 20.39 20.71 -20.03
CA ARG A 173 21.74 21.09 -19.54
C ARG A 173 22.58 21.82 -20.58
N LYS A 174 22.30 21.64 -21.86
CA LYS A 174 23.03 22.27 -22.97
C LYS A 174 22.36 23.57 -23.46
N GLU A 175 21.25 23.99 -22.84
CA GLU A 175 20.41 25.11 -23.30
C GLU A 175 20.08 26.12 -22.18
N PRO A 176 21.08 26.74 -21.53
CA PRO A 176 20.82 27.75 -20.51
C PRO A 176 20.22 29.02 -21.14
N CYS A 177 19.31 29.67 -20.43
CA CYS A 177 18.76 30.96 -20.82
C CYS A 177 18.81 31.94 -19.64
N PRO A 178 19.02 33.25 -19.88
CA PRO A 178 19.09 34.23 -18.80
C PRO A 178 17.69 34.50 -18.21
N LEU A 179 17.55 34.30 -16.89
CA LEU A 179 16.45 34.88 -16.12
C LEU A 179 16.84 36.30 -15.68
N ARG A 180 15.90 37.06 -15.12
CA ARG A 180 16.21 38.42 -14.63
C ARG A 180 17.21 38.31 -13.46
N ARG A 181 18.15 39.28 -13.37
CA ARG A 181 19.12 39.44 -12.26
C ARG A 181 20.02 38.23 -11.98
N GLU A 182 21.01 37.99 -12.85
CA GLU A 182 22.09 36.99 -12.67
C GLU A 182 21.64 35.52 -12.50
N GLU A 183 20.34 35.25 -12.40
CA GLU A 183 19.78 33.91 -12.37
C GLU A 183 19.75 33.29 -13.78
N GLN A 184 20.05 32.00 -13.87
CA GLN A 184 19.94 31.24 -15.12
C GLN A 184 18.77 30.26 -15.04
N GLY A 185 18.01 30.20 -16.13
CA GLY A 185 16.92 29.25 -16.35
C GLY A 185 17.26 28.31 -17.50
N VAL A 186 16.26 27.52 -17.89
CA VAL A 186 16.32 26.65 -19.06
C VAL A 186 15.25 27.06 -20.06
N CYS A 187 15.53 26.83 -21.34
CA CYS A 187 14.57 27.11 -22.40
C CYS A 187 13.52 26.00 -22.49
N CYS A 188 12.29 26.28 -22.05
CA CYS A 188 11.24 25.26 -21.94
C CYS A 188 10.21 25.43 -23.05
N PRO A 189 9.80 24.39 -23.80
CA PRO A 189 8.97 24.57 -24.98
C PRO A 189 7.67 25.34 -24.70
N ARG A 190 7.39 26.36 -25.53
CA ARG A 190 6.31 27.35 -25.37
C ARG A 190 4.91 26.75 -25.55
N ASN A 191 4.83 25.65 -26.31
CA ASN A 191 3.61 24.93 -26.69
C ASN A 191 3.68 23.42 -26.37
N ALA A 192 4.30 23.03 -25.26
CA ALA A 192 4.20 21.64 -24.81
C ALA A 192 2.78 21.36 -24.30
N LYS A 193 1.83 21.09 -25.21
CA LYS A 193 1.02 19.89 -24.99
C LYS A 193 2.06 18.82 -24.70
N ARG A 194 2.12 18.31 -23.46
CA ARG A 194 3.02 17.21 -23.09
C ARG A 194 3.04 16.25 -24.28
N PRO A 195 4.20 15.97 -24.89
CA PRO A 195 4.23 15.09 -26.05
C PRO A 195 3.40 13.87 -25.67
N ILE A 196 2.29 13.65 -26.38
CA ILE A 196 1.53 12.42 -26.20
C ILE A 196 2.54 11.38 -26.62
N GLY A 197 3.06 10.61 -25.66
CA GLY A 197 4.05 9.57 -25.93
C GLY A 197 3.60 8.81 -27.18
N GLY A 198 4.51 8.59 -28.13
CA GLY A 198 4.18 8.17 -29.51
C GLY A 198 3.52 6.78 -29.66
N GLY A 199 2.97 6.22 -28.58
CA GLY A 199 2.24 4.96 -28.52
C GLY A 199 0.79 5.11 -28.02
N PRO A 200 0.05 4.00 -27.92
CA PRO A 200 -1.34 4.00 -27.47
C PRO A 200 -1.47 4.51 -26.03
N GLN A 201 -2.43 5.39 -25.78
CA GLN A 201 -2.78 5.77 -24.41
C GLN A 201 -3.27 4.54 -23.64
N SER A 202 -2.81 4.40 -22.40
CA SER A 202 -3.18 3.32 -21.48
C SER A 202 -3.61 3.92 -20.14
N SER A 203 -4.39 3.20 -19.34
CA SER A 203 -4.65 3.62 -17.96
C SER A 203 -3.43 3.42 -17.05
N GLY A 204 -2.41 2.70 -17.52
CA GLY A 204 -1.30 2.19 -16.73
C GLY A 204 -1.66 0.95 -15.89
N VAL A 205 -2.95 0.60 -15.80
CA VAL A 205 -3.43 -0.55 -15.02
C VAL A 205 -3.38 -1.82 -15.87
N ILE A 206 -2.58 -2.78 -15.43
CA ILE A 206 -2.45 -4.11 -16.03
C ILE A 206 -3.78 -4.86 -15.90
N GLN A 207 -4.19 -5.45 -17.02
CA GLN A 207 -5.30 -6.38 -17.05
C GLN A 207 -4.80 -7.79 -16.74
N PRO A 208 -5.37 -8.47 -15.73
CA PRO A 208 -4.98 -9.85 -15.45
C PRO A 208 -5.37 -10.75 -16.64
N PRO A 209 -4.54 -11.74 -17.01
CA PRO A 209 -4.91 -12.71 -18.02
C PRO A 209 -6.13 -13.53 -17.56
N PRO A 210 -6.96 -14.02 -18.49
CA PRO A 210 -8.06 -14.91 -18.12
C PRO A 210 -7.50 -16.19 -17.47
N PRO A 211 -8.15 -16.72 -16.43
CA PRO A 211 -7.71 -17.95 -15.80
C PRO A 211 -7.77 -19.11 -16.81
N PRO A 212 -6.83 -20.08 -16.74
CA PRO A 212 -6.89 -21.26 -17.57
C PRO A 212 -8.16 -22.06 -17.27
N GLN A 213 -8.64 -22.80 -18.28
CA GLN A 213 -9.73 -23.74 -18.07
C GLN A 213 -9.21 -24.96 -17.34
N VAL A 214 -9.77 -25.22 -16.16
CA VAL A 214 -9.48 -26.40 -15.35
C VAL A 214 -10.76 -27.20 -15.12
N GLN A 215 -10.63 -28.52 -15.07
CA GLN A 215 -11.74 -29.38 -14.70
C GLN A 215 -12.10 -29.16 -13.23
N VAL A 216 -13.33 -28.74 -12.98
CA VAL A 216 -13.85 -28.53 -11.62
C VAL A 216 -14.20 -29.88 -11.01
N PRO A 217 -13.59 -30.28 -9.88
CA PRO A 217 -13.95 -31.53 -9.21
C PRO A 217 -15.39 -31.44 -8.69
N PRO A 218 -16.21 -32.50 -8.77
CA PRO A 218 -17.60 -32.48 -8.33
C PRO A 218 -17.72 -32.60 -6.81
N LEU A 219 -17.23 -31.60 -6.07
CA LEU A 219 -17.24 -31.61 -4.59
C LEU A 219 -18.64 -31.33 -4.04
N THR A 220 -19.10 -32.16 -3.11
CA THR A 220 -20.39 -32.02 -2.45
C THR A 220 -20.31 -31.10 -1.22
N PRO A 221 -21.42 -30.48 -0.78
CA PRO A 221 -21.45 -29.71 0.47
C PRO A 221 -20.97 -30.50 1.70
N GLN A 222 -21.22 -31.82 1.74
CA GLN A 222 -20.74 -32.68 2.82
C GLN A 222 -19.21 -32.80 2.83
N GLN A 223 -18.59 -32.94 1.65
CA GLN A 223 -17.13 -32.99 1.52
C GLN A 223 -16.48 -31.65 1.90
N LEU A 224 -17.10 -30.53 1.50
CA LEU A 224 -16.61 -29.20 1.89
C LEU A 224 -16.68 -28.97 3.41
N ASN A 225 -17.75 -29.42 4.07
CA ASN A 225 -17.86 -29.33 5.53
C ASN A 225 -16.87 -30.25 6.25
N LYS A 226 -16.71 -31.49 5.76
CA LYS A 226 -15.71 -32.43 6.30
C LYS A 226 -14.29 -31.84 6.22
N ALA A 227 -13.92 -31.22 5.09
CA ALA A 227 -12.65 -30.52 4.97
C ALA A 227 -12.52 -29.36 5.97
N GLY A 228 -13.64 -28.67 6.27
CA GLY A 228 -13.69 -27.67 7.34
C GLY A 228 -13.44 -28.27 8.73
N GLU A 229 -13.98 -29.44 9.03
CA GLU A 229 -13.78 -30.14 10.31
C GLU A 229 -12.31 -30.55 10.48
N GLU A 230 -11.73 -31.14 9.44
CA GLU A 230 -10.30 -31.49 9.39
C GLU A 230 -9.40 -30.25 9.56
N ALA A 231 -9.80 -29.12 8.99
CA ALA A 231 -9.10 -27.85 9.15
C ALA A 231 -9.10 -27.37 10.61
N LEU A 232 -10.26 -27.37 11.28
CA LEU A 232 -10.36 -26.97 12.69
C LEU A 232 -9.50 -27.87 13.59
N GLN A 233 -9.48 -29.18 13.34
CA GLN A 233 -8.61 -30.12 14.06
C GLN A 233 -7.12 -29.82 13.80
N THR A 234 -6.75 -29.51 12.56
CA THR A 234 -5.39 -29.17 12.16
C THR A 234 -4.92 -27.90 12.87
N ILE A 235 -5.76 -26.86 12.92
CA ILE A 235 -5.46 -25.60 13.60
C ILE A 235 -5.34 -25.81 15.12
N GLN A 236 -6.24 -26.59 15.74
CA GLN A 236 -6.14 -26.90 17.16
C GLN A 236 -4.84 -27.65 17.49
N THR A 237 -4.44 -28.59 16.63
CA THR A 237 -3.18 -29.33 16.77
C THR A 237 -1.98 -28.37 16.66
N LYS A 238 -2.00 -27.43 15.70
CA LYS A 238 -0.98 -26.39 15.56
C LYS A 238 -0.89 -25.54 16.83
N ILE A 239 -2.02 -25.06 17.37
CA ILE A 239 -2.05 -24.24 18.59
C ILE A 239 -1.42 -24.98 19.77
N ASN A 240 -1.82 -26.23 20.01
CA ASN A 240 -1.26 -27.04 21.09
C ASN A 240 0.26 -27.27 20.89
N PHE A 241 0.69 -27.46 19.64
CA PHE A 241 2.10 -27.63 19.32
C PHE A 241 2.91 -26.35 19.56
N VAL A 242 2.41 -25.19 19.12
CA VAL A 242 3.04 -23.89 19.37
C VAL A 242 3.12 -23.59 20.87
N HIS A 243 2.08 -23.95 21.62
CA HIS A 243 2.10 -23.85 23.09
C HIS A 243 3.21 -24.69 23.71
N ASN A 244 3.38 -25.93 23.25
CA ASN A 244 4.48 -26.78 23.69
C ASN A 244 5.85 -26.18 23.33
N LEU A 245 6.02 -25.59 22.14
CA LEU A 245 7.26 -24.89 21.78
C LEU A 245 7.55 -23.75 22.76
N PHE A 246 6.54 -22.95 23.10
CA PHE A 246 6.67 -21.86 24.05
C PHE A 246 7.07 -22.34 25.46
N LEU A 247 6.39 -23.36 26.00
CA LEU A 247 6.74 -23.97 27.29
C LEU A 247 8.17 -24.52 27.32
N ASN A 248 8.65 -25.05 26.19
CA ASN A 248 10.02 -25.54 26.03
C ASN A 248 11.03 -24.45 25.64
N ARG A 249 10.63 -23.16 25.69
CA ARG A 249 11.47 -21.99 25.35
C ARG A 249 12.07 -22.05 23.94
N VAL A 250 11.32 -22.57 22.98
CA VAL A 250 11.70 -22.65 21.57
C VAL A 250 11.20 -21.42 20.82
N PHE A 251 11.91 -20.30 21.00
CA PHE A 251 11.69 -19.04 20.29
C PHE A 251 13.05 -18.41 19.93
N VAL A 252 13.02 -17.38 19.08
CA VAL A 252 14.23 -16.70 18.59
C VAL A 252 15.09 -16.16 19.76
N SER A 253 16.41 -16.32 19.67
CA SER A 253 17.34 -15.81 20.68
C SER A 253 17.43 -14.28 20.61
N ALA A 254 17.49 -13.62 21.77
CA ALA A 254 17.71 -12.18 21.87
C ALA A 254 19.08 -11.76 21.30
N ASP A 255 20.08 -12.64 21.38
CA ASP A 255 21.43 -12.42 20.85
C ASP A 255 21.56 -12.94 19.41
N SER A 256 20.60 -12.62 18.54
CA SER A 256 20.66 -13.03 17.13
C SER A 256 20.10 -11.96 16.21
N PRO A 257 20.64 -11.78 14.99
CA PRO A 257 20.11 -10.78 14.06
C PRO A 257 18.67 -11.10 13.62
N ALA A 258 18.22 -12.35 13.81
CA ALA A 258 16.84 -12.77 13.58
C ALA A 258 15.84 -12.11 14.54
N VAL A 259 16.24 -11.69 15.74
CA VAL A 259 15.34 -10.92 16.62
C VAL A 259 15.10 -9.53 16.04
N GLY A 260 16.13 -8.87 15.51
CA GLY A 260 16.01 -7.57 14.85
C GLY A 260 15.10 -7.66 13.62
N HIS A 261 15.32 -8.67 12.76
CA HIS A 261 14.45 -8.91 11.61
C HIS A 261 13.00 -9.18 12.01
N GLN A 262 12.75 -9.94 13.09
CA GLN A 262 11.38 -10.17 13.54
C GLN A 262 10.78 -8.94 14.23
N ALA A 263 11.56 -8.17 15.00
CA ALA A 263 11.11 -6.93 15.62
C ALA A 263 10.69 -5.90 14.57
N PHE A 264 11.36 -5.89 13.41
CA PHE A 264 11.02 -5.06 12.24
C PHE A 264 9.63 -5.35 11.63
N PHE A 265 9.00 -6.49 11.94
CA PHE A 265 7.64 -6.81 11.53
C PHE A 265 6.68 -6.86 12.73
N PRO A 266 6.50 -5.77 13.51
CA PRO A 266 5.60 -5.78 14.64
C PRO A 266 4.20 -6.21 14.15
N THR A 267 3.59 -7.15 14.87
CA THR A 267 2.30 -7.72 14.47
C THR A 267 1.33 -7.58 15.64
N SER A 268 0.24 -6.86 15.44
CA SER A 268 -0.75 -6.65 16.50
C SER A 268 -1.54 -7.93 16.79
N ASN A 269 -2.15 -8.01 17.98
CA ASN A 269 -3.01 -9.15 18.34
C ASN A 269 -4.22 -9.28 17.41
N GLU A 270 -4.79 -8.15 16.97
CA GLU A 270 -5.88 -8.10 16.00
C GLU A 270 -5.43 -8.68 14.66
N THR A 271 -4.23 -8.31 14.20
CA THR A 271 -3.63 -8.81 12.96
C THR A 271 -3.39 -10.32 13.03
N LEU A 272 -2.83 -10.81 14.15
CA LEU A 272 -2.67 -12.25 14.41
C LEU A 272 -4.00 -13.00 14.40
N ALA A 273 -5.05 -12.41 14.99
CA ALA A 273 -6.37 -13.01 15.01
C ALA A 273 -6.97 -13.13 13.59
N VAL A 274 -6.85 -12.09 12.76
CA VAL A 274 -7.28 -12.13 11.35
C VAL A 274 -6.52 -13.22 10.59
N GLY A 275 -5.20 -13.32 10.81
CA GLY A 275 -4.39 -14.38 10.21
C GLY A 275 -4.80 -15.78 10.62
N SER A 276 -5.07 -16.00 11.90
CA SER A 276 -5.56 -17.27 12.43
C SER A 276 -6.90 -17.69 11.80
N GLN A 277 -7.81 -16.76 11.54
CA GLN A 277 -9.05 -17.06 10.80
C GLN A 277 -8.76 -17.47 9.35
N ALA A 278 -7.84 -16.77 8.67
CA ALA A 278 -7.47 -17.09 7.29
C ALA A 278 -6.85 -18.48 7.14
N GLU A 279 -6.07 -18.93 8.12
CA GLU A 279 -5.44 -20.25 8.13
C GLU A 279 -6.45 -21.40 8.04
N LYS A 280 -7.67 -21.24 8.59
CA LYS A 280 -8.72 -22.27 8.53
C LYS A 280 -9.12 -22.58 7.09
N GLY A 281 -9.35 -21.55 6.27
CA GLY A 281 -9.71 -21.73 4.85
C GLY A 281 -8.58 -22.37 4.05
N ILE A 282 -7.32 -22.03 4.35
CA ILE A 282 -6.14 -22.60 3.71
C ILE A 282 -5.97 -24.08 4.10
N ALA A 283 -6.11 -24.41 5.38
CA ALA A 283 -6.04 -25.79 5.88
C ALA A 283 -7.14 -26.65 5.26
N ALA A 284 -8.37 -26.15 5.15
CA ALA A 284 -9.47 -26.87 4.51
C ALA A 284 -9.23 -27.07 3.01
N SER A 285 -8.69 -26.05 2.32
CA SER A 285 -8.31 -26.15 0.90
C SER A 285 -7.20 -27.19 0.69
N THR A 286 -6.21 -27.23 1.58
CA THR A 286 -5.11 -28.20 1.56
C THR A 286 -5.63 -29.63 1.82
N ALA A 287 -6.59 -29.79 2.73
CA ALA A 287 -7.25 -31.07 2.97
C ALA A 287 -7.96 -31.60 1.71
N LEU A 288 -8.69 -30.74 1.00
CA LEU A 288 -9.33 -31.10 -0.28
C LEU A 288 -8.31 -31.48 -1.36
N VAL A 289 -7.21 -30.73 -1.49
CA VAL A 289 -6.13 -31.08 -2.44
C VAL A 289 -5.61 -32.48 -2.17
N LYS A 290 -5.39 -32.82 -0.89
CA LYS A 290 -4.87 -34.12 -0.48
C LYS A 290 -5.90 -35.26 -0.63
N GLU A 291 -7.13 -35.06 -0.18
CA GLU A 291 -8.19 -36.09 -0.20
C GLU A 291 -8.56 -36.49 -1.63
N PHE A 292 -8.64 -35.51 -2.54
CA PHE A 292 -9.07 -35.72 -3.93
C PHE A 292 -7.91 -35.77 -4.93
N ASN A 293 -6.66 -35.72 -4.46
CA ASN A 293 -5.45 -35.69 -5.28
C ASN A 293 -5.52 -34.65 -6.41
N LEU A 294 -5.92 -33.42 -6.04
CA LEU A 294 -6.08 -32.32 -7.00
C LEU A 294 -4.72 -31.88 -7.53
N THR A 295 -4.67 -31.58 -8.83
CA THR A 295 -3.49 -30.94 -9.43
C THR A 295 -3.28 -29.54 -8.87
N PRO A 296 -2.06 -28.97 -8.93
CA PRO A 296 -1.82 -27.58 -8.54
C PRO A 296 -2.76 -26.59 -9.24
N ASP A 297 -3.02 -26.78 -10.54
CA ASP A 297 -3.97 -25.96 -11.29
C ASP A 297 -5.41 -26.09 -10.77
N GLN A 298 -5.85 -27.29 -10.39
CA GLN A 298 -7.16 -27.46 -9.74
C GLN A 298 -7.21 -26.79 -8.36
N GLY A 299 -6.14 -26.88 -7.57
CA GLY A 299 -6.01 -26.16 -6.30
C GLY A 299 -6.12 -24.64 -6.47
N THR A 300 -5.43 -24.09 -7.46
CA THR A 300 -5.37 -22.64 -7.73
C THR A 300 -6.64 -22.11 -8.40
N PHE A 301 -7.23 -22.84 -9.36
CA PHE A 301 -8.30 -22.32 -10.24
C PHE A 301 -9.66 -22.98 -10.05
N ALA A 302 -9.73 -24.21 -9.53
CA ALA A 302 -11.01 -24.92 -9.33
C ALA A 302 -11.57 -24.70 -7.92
N LEU A 303 -10.75 -24.80 -6.87
CA LEU A 303 -11.19 -24.57 -5.49
C LEU A 303 -11.85 -23.19 -5.24
N PRO A 304 -11.38 -22.08 -5.85
CA PRO A 304 -12.04 -20.78 -5.72
C PRO A 304 -13.50 -20.72 -6.18
N ARG A 305 -14.00 -21.75 -6.89
CA ARG A 305 -15.41 -21.83 -7.29
C ARG A 305 -16.33 -22.32 -6.17
N PHE A 306 -15.78 -22.81 -5.06
CA PHE A 306 -16.53 -23.28 -3.90
C PHE A 306 -16.49 -22.23 -2.78
N SER A 307 -17.66 -21.87 -2.27
CA SER A 307 -17.81 -20.86 -1.21
C SER A 307 -17.54 -21.45 0.18
N LEU A 308 -16.81 -20.71 1.02
CA LEU A 308 -16.65 -21.03 2.45
C LEU A 308 -17.89 -20.64 3.26
N LEU A 309 -18.69 -19.67 2.80
CA LEU A 309 -19.89 -19.18 3.50
C LEU A 309 -20.93 -20.27 3.77
N ASN A 310 -20.94 -21.32 2.95
CA ASN A 310 -21.90 -22.44 3.07
C ASN A 310 -21.31 -23.63 3.83
N THR A 311 -20.26 -23.40 4.63
CA THR A 311 -19.59 -24.42 5.43
C THR A 311 -19.50 -24.01 6.89
N ILE A 312 -19.07 -24.92 7.76
CA ILE A 312 -18.78 -24.61 9.16
C ILE A 312 -17.67 -23.55 9.36
N LEU A 313 -16.98 -23.13 8.30
CA LEU A 313 -15.95 -22.09 8.34
C LEU A 313 -16.45 -20.68 7.99
N ALA A 314 -17.76 -20.48 7.83
CA ALA A 314 -18.36 -19.20 7.44
C ALA A 314 -17.94 -18.01 8.34
N ASP A 315 -17.68 -18.26 9.63
CA ASP A 315 -17.23 -17.22 10.58
C ASP A 315 -15.81 -16.69 10.28
N SER A 316 -15.06 -17.37 9.40
CA SER A 316 -13.73 -16.92 8.95
C SER A 316 -13.82 -15.91 7.79
N CYS A 317 -15.02 -15.66 7.27
CA CYS A 317 -15.24 -14.74 6.16
C CYS A 317 -15.12 -13.26 6.58
N PRO A 318 -14.55 -12.40 5.73
CA PRO A 318 -14.61 -10.95 5.92
C PRO A 318 -16.05 -10.44 6.05
N ARG A 319 -16.30 -9.53 7.01
CA ARG A 319 -17.60 -8.86 7.16
C ARG A 319 -17.64 -7.59 6.31
N ARG A 320 -18.78 -7.35 5.65
CA ARG A 320 -19.00 -6.12 4.86
C ARG A 320 -19.60 -5.02 5.73
N GLY A 321 -18.94 -3.86 5.76
CA GLY A 321 -19.46 -2.65 6.38
C GLY A 321 -20.41 -1.88 5.47
N GLN A 322 -21.08 -0.87 6.03
CA GLN A 322 -21.75 0.18 5.26
C GLN A 322 -20.92 1.46 5.36
N CYS A 323 -20.83 2.21 4.26
CA CYS A 323 -20.07 3.45 4.20
C CYS A 323 -20.91 4.58 3.62
N PHE A 324 -20.65 5.79 4.12
CA PHE A 324 -21.22 7.03 3.61
C PHE A 324 -20.10 7.94 3.10
N PRO A 325 -20.36 8.78 2.08
CA PRO A 325 -19.40 9.78 1.63
C PRO A 325 -18.97 10.68 2.80
N SER A 326 -17.66 10.76 3.05
CA SER A 326 -17.05 11.59 4.09
C SER A 326 -16.01 12.52 3.49
N LYS A 327 -15.77 13.66 4.13
CA LYS A 327 -14.69 14.58 3.74
C LYS A 327 -13.30 14.05 4.08
N TYR A 328 -13.16 13.35 5.20
CA TYR A 328 -11.87 12.84 5.68
C TYR A 328 -11.78 11.31 5.53
N ARG A 329 -10.55 10.85 5.33
CA ARG A 329 -10.19 9.43 5.27
C ARG A 329 -10.35 8.80 6.66
N SER A 330 -10.80 7.55 6.72
CA SER A 330 -10.61 6.76 7.92
C SER A 330 -9.10 6.52 8.18
N TYR A 331 -8.76 6.05 9.38
CA TYR A 331 -7.38 5.71 9.70
C TYR A 331 -6.97 4.34 9.16
N ASP A 332 -7.93 3.45 8.96
CA ASP A 332 -7.71 2.06 8.53
C ASP A 332 -7.88 1.86 7.01
N GLY A 333 -8.05 2.94 6.25
CA GLY A 333 -8.26 2.91 4.80
C GLY A 333 -9.66 2.48 4.35
N SER A 334 -10.53 2.06 5.28
CA SER A 334 -11.92 1.68 4.96
C SER A 334 -12.75 2.85 4.40
N CYS A 335 -13.84 2.53 3.72
CA CYS A 335 -14.76 3.52 3.13
C CYS A 335 -14.12 4.47 2.10
N ASN A 336 -12.93 4.14 1.58
CA ASN A 336 -12.42 4.78 0.37
C ASN A 336 -13.32 4.42 -0.81
N ASN A 337 -13.48 3.12 -1.08
CA ASN A 337 -14.51 2.65 -1.99
C ASN A 337 -15.84 2.47 -1.25
N LEU A 338 -16.87 3.22 -1.65
CA LEU A 338 -18.18 3.19 -0.97
C LEU A 338 -18.99 1.91 -1.21
N ARG A 339 -18.71 1.19 -2.31
CA ARG A 339 -19.40 -0.08 -2.65
C ARG A 339 -18.69 -1.31 -2.07
N ASN A 340 -17.38 -1.23 -1.93
CA ASN A 340 -16.53 -2.27 -1.36
C ASN A 340 -15.65 -1.66 -0.28
N PRO A 341 -16.21 -1.38 0.91
CA PRO A 341 -15.56 -0.66 2.00
C PRO A 341 -14.18 -1.16 2.42
N GLU A 342 -13.93 -2.46 2.24
CA GLU A 342 -12.71 -3.15 2.65
C GLU A 342 -11.56 -3.02 1.64
N TRP A 343 -11.81 -2.54 0.41
CA TRP A 343 -10.74 -2.43 -0.58
C TRP A 343 -9.67 -1.44 -0.13
N GLY A 344 -8.44 -1.92 0.02
CA GLY A 344 -7.31 -1.13 0.52
C GLY A 344 -7.33 -0.87 2.03
N ALA A 345 -8.24 -1.50 2.78
CA ALA A 345 -8.25 -1.39 4.24
C ALA A 345 -7.19 -2.29 4.88
N VAL A 346 -6.81 -1.94 6.12
CA VAL A 346 -5.93 -2.74 6.97
C VAL A 346 -6.45 -4.17 7.12
N GLY A 347 -5.53 -5.15 7.14
CA GLY A 347 -5.85 -6.55 7.38
C GLY A 347 -6.39 -7.29 6.15
N THR A 348 -6.46 -6.63 4.99
CA THR A 348 -6.96 -7.24 3.76
C THR A 348 -5.88 -7.91 2.95
N ALA A 349 -6.29 -8.83 2.08
CA ALA A 349 -5.39 -9.56 1.19
C ALA A 349 -4.76 -8.64 0.14
N LEU A 350 -3.45 -8.78 -0.06
CA LEU A 350 -2.73 -8.20 -1.19
C LEU A 350 -3.33 -8.70 -2.51
N GLN A 351 -3.55 -7.78 -3.45
CA GLN A 351 -4.19 -8.11 -4.73
C GLN A 351 -3.27 -8.95 -5.63
N ARG A 352 -3.87 -9.85 -6.43
CA ARG A 352 -3.15 -10.67 -7.41
C ARG A 352 -3.40 -10.13 -8.82
N ILE A 353 -2.32 -9.74 -9.51
CA ILE A 353 -2.35 -9.52 -10.97
C ILE A 353 -2.29 -10.88 -11.68
N LEU A 354 -1.33 -11.71 -11.26
CA LEU A 354 -1.23 -13.10 -11.65
C LEU A 354 -1.65 -14.02 -10.49
N PRO A 355 -2.29 -15.16 -10.80
CA PRO A 355 -2.56 -16.20 -9.81
C PRO A 355 -1.28 -16.67 -9.11
N PRO A 356 -1.34 -17.06 -7.82
CA PRO A 356 -0.18 -17.58 -7.12
C PRO A 356 0.29 -18.92 -7.72
N LYS A 357 1.60 -19.16 -7.68
CA LYS A 357 2.22 -20.45 -8.02
C LYS A 357 2.79 -21.12 -6.76
N TYR A 358 1.94 -21.85 -6.06
CA TYR A 358 2.34 -22.77 -5.00
C TYR A 358 2.54 -24.18 -5.55
N ALA A 359 3.43 -24.98 -4.94
CA ALA A 359 3.75 -26.33 -5.38
C ALA A 359 2.54 -27.29 -5.33
N ASP A 360 1.65 -27.09 -4.36
CA ASP A 360 0.38 -27.82 -4.19
C ASP A 360 -0.83 -27.05 -4.76
N GLY A 361 -0.59 -25.91 -5.40
CA GLY A 361 -1.63 -25.01 -5.87
C GLY A 361 -2.35 -24.21 -4.78
N VAL A 362 -1.99 -24.37 -3.50
CA VAL A 362 -2.69 -23.77 -2.37
C VAL A 362 -1.77 -23.05 -1.38
N ASN A 363 -0.79 -23.72 -0.77
CA ASN A 363 -0.05 -23.19 0.38
C ASN A 363 1.45 -23.48 0.39
N ALA A 364 1.89 -24.58 -0.22
CA ALA A 364 3.28 -25.01 -0.20
C ALA A 364 4.15 -24.15 -1.13
N PRO A 365 5.17 -23.42 -0.63
CA PRO A 365 6.08 -22.66 -1.48
C PRO A 365 6.74 -23.57 -2.54
N ARG A 366 7.01 -22.99 -3.71
CA ARG A 366 7.75 -23.69 -4.78
C ARG A 366 9.14 -24.09 -4.30
N SER A 367 9.50 -25.36 -4.45
CA SER A 367 10.79 -25.92 -4.01
C SER A 367 11.58 -26.61 -5.14
N THR A 368 10.93 -26.91 -6.27
CA THR A 368 11.53 -27.61 -7.40
C THR A 368 11.32 -26.87 -8.72
N ASP A 369 12.22 -27.12 -9.67
CA ASP A 369 12.09 -26.67 -11.07
C ASP A 369 11.10 -27.56 -11.84
N SER A 370 10.79 -27.15 -13.08
CA SER A 370 9.94 -27.91 -14.02
C SER A 370 10.41 -29.34 -14.32
N ARG A 371 11.65 -29.72 -13.95
CA ARG A 371 12.21 -31.08 -14.09
C ARG A 371 12.22 -31.86 -12.78
N GLY A 372 11.63 -31.32 -11.71
CA GLY A 372 11.58 -31.93 -10.39
C GLY A 372 12.88 -31.83 -9.59
N ARG A 373 13.86 -31.02 -10.03
CA ARG A 373 15.10 -30.79 -9.27
C ARG A 373 14.92 -29.67 -8.27
N PRO A 374 15.59 -29.70 -7.11
CA PRO A 374 15.54 -28.61 -6.15
C PRO A 374 15.94 -27.27 -6.76
N LEU A 375 15.22 -26.21 -6.44
CA LEU A 375 15.62 -24.85 -6.77
C LEU A 375 16.87 -24.46 -5.98
N PRO A 376 17.70 -23.55 -6.52
CA PRO A 376 18.81 -23.01 -5.75
C PRO A 376 18.29 -22.34 -4.48
N SER A 377 18.99 -22.54 -3.35
CA SER A 377 18.63 -21.85 -2.11
C SER A 377 18.74 -20.34 -2.32
N ALA A 378 17.92 -19.56 -1.62
CA ALA A 378 17.91 -18.11 -1.78
C ALA A 378 19.29 -17.48 -1.48
N ARG A 379 20.04 -18.02 -0.51
CA ARG A 379 21.42 -17.61 -0.22
C ARG A 379 22.38 -17.95 -1.36
N LEU A 380 22.26 -19.12 -1.98
CA LEU A 380 23.11 -19.46 -3.12
C LEU A 380 22.91 -18.48 -4.29
N VAL A 381 21.65 -18.11 -4.55
CA VAL A 381 21.31 -17.09 -5.55
C VAL A 381 21.93 -15.76 -5.14
N SER A 382 21.67 -15.27 -3.92
CA SER A 382 22.22 -14.01 -3.40
C SER A 382 23.75 -13.95 -3.52
N MET A 383 24.47 -14.91 -2.95
CA MET A 383 25.95 -14.92 -2.93
C MET A 383 26.58 -14.94 -4.33
N THR A 384 25.90 -15.55 -5.30
CA THR A 384 26.42 -15.68 -6.68
C THR A 384 25.98 -14.51 -7.58
N TYR A 385 24.79 -13.96 -7.33
CA TYR A 385 24.16 -12.88 -8.11
C TYR A 385 24.56 -11.49 -7.62
N ALA A 386 24.39 -11.26 -6.32
CA ALA A 386 24.65 -10.01 -5.64
C ALA A 386 26.12 -9.92 -5.24
N SER A 387 26.90 -9.25 -6.07
CA SER A 387 28.29 -8.88 -5.76
C SER A 387 28.33 -7.47 -5.19
N ASP A 388 29.20 -7.26 -4.20
CA ASP A 388 29.49 -5.94 -3.64
C ASP A 388 30.36 -5.14 -4.62
N SER A 389 29.82 -4.04 -5.12
CA SER A 389 30.48 -3.13 -6.05
C SER A 389 29.77 -1.79 -6.00
N ASP A 390 30.54 -0.71 -5.92
CA ASP A 390 30.00 0.65 -5.91
C ASP A 390 29.73 1.14 -7.33
N HIS A 391 28.45 1.19 -7.68
CA HIS A 391 27.90 1.73 -8.91
C HIS A 391 27.04 2.97 -8.57
N SER A 392 27.69 4.03 -8.09
CA SER A 392 26.99 5.25 -7.69
C SER A 392 26.39 5.97 -8.91
N SER A 393 25.18 6.53 -8.74
CA SER A 393 24.51 7.26 -9.80
C SER A 393 25.04 8.68 -9.94
N ASP A 394 25.39 9.07 -11.17
CA ASP A 394 25.80 10.45 -11.50
C ASP A 394 24.64 11.45 -11.48
N ASN A 395 23.38 10.97 -11.49
CA ASN A 395 22.21 11.81 -11.70
C ASN A 395 21.33 11.95 -10.46
N TYR A 396 21.31 10.94 -9.58
CA TYR A 396 20.34 10.87 -8.50
C TYR A 396 21.00 10.85 -7.12
N THR A 397 20.35 11.51 -6.18
CA THR A 397 20.79 11.59 -4.78
C THR A 397 20.28 10.39 -3.99
N MET A 398 20.78 10.23 -2.76
CA MET A 398 20.33 9.22 -1.81
C MET A 398 18.88 9.45 -1.37
N MET A 399 18.37 10.69 -1.49
CA MET A 399 16.96 11.03 -1.26
C MET A 399 16.01 10.22 -2.16
N THR A 400 16.43 9.81 -3.36
CA THR A 400 15.60 8.97 -4.23
C THR A 400 15.35 7.60 -3.60
N MET A 401 16.38 6.97 -3.04
CA MET A 401 16.24 5.71 -2.30
C MET A 401 15.37 5.94 -1.06
N GLN A 402 15.70 6.97 -0.26
CA GLN A 402 15.05 7.23 1.01
C GLN A 402 13.55 7.52 0.88
N TRP A 403 13.16 8.27 -0.16
CA TRP A 403 11.76 8.54 -0.45
C TRP A 403 11.02 7.27 -0.88
N GLY A 404 11.67 6.41 -1.67
CA GLY A 404 11.13 5.09 -2.00
C GLY A 404 10.80 4.26 -0.76
N GLN A 405 11.71 4.19 0.22
CA GLN A 405 11.48 3.50 1.49
C GLN A 405 10.37 4.15 2.31
N PHE A 406 10.39 5.49 2.44
CA PHE A 406 9.36 6.22 3.19
C PHE A 406 7.96 5.97 2.62
N LEU A 407 7.82 5.92 1.29
CA LEU A 407 6.59 5.57 0.61
C LEU A 407 6.21 4.10 0.75
N ASP A 408 7.17 3.18 0.65
CA ASP A 408 6.88 1.75 0.87
C ASP A 408 6.24 1.54 2.25
N HIS A 409 6.72 2.26 3.25
CA HIS A 409 6.22 2.15 4.62
C HIS A 409 4.84 2.80 4.83
N ASP A 410 4.35 3.61 3.89
CA ASP A 410 2.96 4.08 3.85
C ASP A 410 2.03 3.09 3.13
N LEU A 411 2.57 2.25 2.26
CA LEU A 411 1.79 1.42 1.34
C LEU A 411 1.76 -0.04 1.77
N THR A 412 2.89 -0.57 2.23
CA THR A 412 3.10 -2.00 2.43
C THR A 412 3.69 -2.31 3.80
N HIS A 413 3.04 -3.23 4.50
CA HIS A 413 3.59 -3.91 5.65
C HIS A 413 2.96 -5.30 5.73
N THR A 414 3.72 -6.33 5.34
CA THR A 414 3.23 -7.70 5.44
C THR A 414 3.62 -8.29 6.80
N PRO A 415 2.65 -8.64 7.67
CA PRO A 415 2.94 -9.27 8.95
C PRO A 415 3.53 -10.68 8.76
N ILE A 416 4.29 -11.13 9.75
CA ILE A 416 4.84 -12.50 9.81
C ILE A 416 4.12 -13.34 10.87
N SER A 417 4.08 -14.65 10.69
CA SER A 417 3.60 -15.57 11.72
C SER A 417 4.38 -15.39 13.02
N ARG A 418 3.71 -15.56 14.16
CA ARG A 418 4.28 -15.48 15.51
C ARG A 418 3.98 -16.75 16.31
N GLY A 419 4.83 -17.02 17.28
CA GLY A 419 4.56 -18.01 18.32
C GLY A 419 3.55 -17.50 19.35
N GLU A 420 3.37 -18.26 20.42
CA GLU A 420 2.48 -17.89 21.52
C GLU A 420 2.89 -16.54 22.14
N SER A 421 1.89 -15.73 22.52
CA SER A 421 2.07 -14.39 23.09
C SER A 421 2.92 -13.43 22.23
N GLY A 422 2.97 -13.65 20.91
CA GLY A 422 3.76 -12.82 19.99
C GLY A 422 5.25 -13.16 19.95
N ALA A 423 5.68 -14.24 20.60
CA ALA A 423 7.08 -14.66 20.61
C ALA A 423 7.60 -14.90 19.19
N GLY A 424 8.88 -14.58 18.95
CA GLY A 424 9.51 -14.80 17.65
C GLY A 424 9.70 -16.28 17.33
N ILE A 425 9.53 -16.65 16.06
CA ILE A 425 9.70 -18.02 15.58
C ILE A 425 11.20 -18.31 15.38
N THR A 426 11.66 -19.48 15.83
CA THR A 426 13.00 -20.01 15.48
C THR A 426 12.86 -21.29 14.66
N CYS A 427 13.59 -21.32 13.54
CA CYS A 427 13.63 -22.38 12.56
C CYS A 427 15.00 -23.06 12.53
N CYS A 428 16.03 -22.41 13.06
CA CYS A 428 17.40 -22.90 13.11
C CYS A 428 17.83 -23.14 14.56
N ASN A 429 18.75 -24.08 14.77
CA ASN A 429 19.35 -24.38 16.07
C ASN A 429 20.79 -24.85 15.86
N ASN A 430 21.76 -24.20 16.51
CA ASN A 430 23.18 -24.51 16.38
C ASN A 430 23.62 -24.61 14.90
N GLY A 431 23.24 -23.61 14.11
CA GLY A 431 23.58 -23.53 12.70
C GLY A 431 22.82 -24.45 11.76
N VAL A 432 21.95 -25.35 12.23
CA VAL A 432 21.21 -26.27 11.34
C VAL A 432 19.70 -26.12 11.49
N GLU A 433 18.97 -26.64 10.52
CA GLU A 433 17.52 -26.64 10.55
C GLU A 433 16.99 -27.46 11.74
N ARG A 434 16.01 -26.91 12.47
CA ARG A 434 15.39 -27.59 13.61
C ARG A 434 14.64 -28.85 13.17
N PRO A 435 14.70 -29.95 13.96
CA PRO A 435 13.87 -31.12 13.72
C PRO A 435 12.37 -30.77 13.72
N PRO A 436 11.52 -31.45 12.93
CA PRO A 436 10.10 -31.14 12.83
C PRO A 436 9.35 -31.04 14.18
N ASN A 437 9.72 -31.89 15.15
CA ASN A 437 9.10 -31.91 16.48
C ASN A 437 9.41 -30.67 17.34
N PHE A 438 10.37 -29.84 16.93
CA PHE A 438 10.78 -28.60 17.61
C PHE A 438 10.79 -27.40 16.65
N ARG A 439 10.15 -27.51 15.49
CA ARG A 439 10.15 -26.48 14.46
C ARG A 439 8.74 -25.98 14.23
N HIS A 440 8.53 -24.68 14.40
CA HIS A 440 7.23 -24.06 14.16
C HIS A 440 6.70 -24.40 12.75
N PRO A 441 5.41 -24.71 12.55
CA PRO A 441 4.88 -25.11 11.23
C PRO A 441 5.02 -24.04 10.14
N ASP A 442 5.08 -22.77 10.53
CA ASP A 442 5.32 -21.63 9.62
C ASP A 442 6.80 -21.30 9.40
N CYS A 443 7.72 -22.20 9.76
CA CYS A 443 9.12 -22.08 9.41
C CYS A 443 9.34 -22.35 7.93
N PHE A 444 10.13 -21.49 7.27
CA PHE A 444 10.61 -21.71 5.91
C PHE A 444 12.07 -21.24 5.76
N PRO A 445 13.00 -21.87 6.51
CA PRO A 445 14.37 -21.39 6.65
C PRO A 445 15.12 -21.38 5.31
N ILE A 446 16.13 -20.52 5.24
CA ILE A 446 17.00 -20.41 4.06
C ILE A 446 18.22 -21.30 4.29
N MET A 447 18.35 -22.35 3.48
CA MET A 447 19.49 -23.26 3.55
C MET A 447 20.76 -22.59 3.03
N LEU A 448 21.83 -22.59 3.82
CA LEU A 448 23.10 -21.98 3.46
C LEU A 448 24.02 -23.01 2.79
N PRO A 449 24.73 -22.65 1.70
CA PRO A 449 25.72 -23.53 1.09
C PRO A 449 26.81 -23.95 2.07
N ARG A 450 27.33 -25.18 1.93
CA ARG A 450 28.41 -25.68 2.81
C ARG A 450 29.72 -24.91 2.69
N ILE A 451 29.89 -24.21 1.57
CA ILE A 451 31.06 -23.40 1.20
C ILE A 451 30.74 -21.90 1.27
N ASP A 452 29.68 -21.51 1.97
CA ASP A 452 29.33 -20.09 2.15
C ASP A 452 30.47 -19.37 2.87
N PRO A 453 31.11 -18.35 2.28
CA PRO A 453 32.32 -17.74 2.82
C PRO A 453 32.04 -16.88 4.06
N VAL A 454 30.80 -16.46 4.28
CA VAL A 454 30.41 -15.57 5.39
C VAL A 454 29.89 -16.40 6.55
N PHE A 455 28.93 -17.28 6.28
CA PHE A 455 28.22 -18.02 7.34
C PHE A 455 28.91 -19.33 7.70
N SER A 456 29.56 -20.01 6.75
CA SER A 456 30.14 -21.32 7.04
C SER A 456 31.24 -21.34 8.09
N PRO A 457 32.13 -20.31 8.18
CA PRO A 457 33.14 -20.20 9.24
C PRO A 457 32.57 -20.21 10.66
N PHE A 458 31.33 -19.74 10.84
CA PHE A 458 30.63 -19.73 12.13
C PHE A 458 29.84 -21.01 12.41
N GLY A 459 29.94 -22.02 11.53
CA GLY A 459 29.16 -23.26 11.64
C GLY A 459 27.72 -23.14 11.15
N GLU A 460 27.31 -21.99 10.65
CA GLU A 460 25.94 -21.72 10.18
C GLU A 460 25.65 -22.41 8.83
N ARG A 461 24.52 -23.10 8.75
CA ARG A 461 23.99 -23.81 7.58
C ARG A 461 22.49 -23.55 7.36
N CYS A 462 21.86 -22.76 8.22
CA CYS A 462 20.44 -22.42 8.22
C CYS A 462 20.29 -20.96 8.62
N MET A 463 19.56 -20.17 7.82
CA MET A 463 19.20 -18.80 8.18
C MET A 463 17.70 -18.69 8.46
N GLU A 464 17.39 -17.95 9.52
CA GLU A 464 16.04 -17.82 10.06
C GLU A 464 15.06 -17.16 9.07
N PHE A 465 13.88 -17.76 8.90
CA PHE A 465 12.81 -17.19 8.09
C PHE A 465 11.44 -17.72 8.53
N ALA A 466 10.59 -16.81 8.98
CA ALA A 466 9.18 -17.06 9.28
C ALA A 466 8.30 -16.64 8.09
N ARG A 467 7.34 -17.49 7.73
CA ARG A 467 6.37 -17.20 6.66
C ARG A 467 5.48 -16.01 7.02
N SER A 468 5.04 -15.30 5.99
CA SER A 468 4.12 -14.18 6.11
C SER A 468 2.72 -14.64 6.49
N LEU A 469 2.06 -13.91 7.39
CA LEU A 469 0.73 -14.24 7.89
C LEU A 469 -0.31 -14.11 6.76
N PRO A 470 -1.26 -15.08 6.63
CA PRO A 470 -2.26 -15.01 5.57
C PRO A 470 -3.40 -14.04 5.90
N ALA A 471 -4.10 -13.56 4.87
CA ALA A 471 -5.36 -12.83 4.98
C ALA A 471 -6.53 -13.68 4.49
N PRO A 472 -7.75 -13.47 5.02
CA PRO A 472 -8.94 -14.13 4.49
C PRO A 472 -9.15 -13.72 3.02
N ARG A 473 -9.61 -14.68 2.20
CA ARG A 473 -9.91 -14.38 0.79
C ARG A 473 -11.11 -13.43 0.70
N PRO A 474 -11.02 -12.34 -0.08
CA PRO A 474 -12.11 -11.34 -0.20
C PRO A 474 -13.44 -11.94 -0.66
N GLU A 475 -13.37 -12.94 -1.54
CA GLU A 475 -14.53 -13.61 -2.12
C GLU A 475 -15.10 -14.71 -1.20
N CYS A 476 -14.48 -14.92 -0.03
CA CYS A 476 -14.72 -16.00 0.92
C CYS A 476 -14.96 -17.38 0.28
N ASN A 477 -13.94 -17.86 -0.44
CA ASN A 477 -13.93 -19.15 -1.12
C ASN A 477 -12.70 -19.98 -0.72
N PHE A 478 -12.77 -21.28 -0.98
CA PHE A 478 -11.60 -22.17 -0.89
C PHE A 478 -10.54 -21.76 -1.90
N GLY A 479 -9.29 -22.17 -1.73
CA GLY A 479 -8.21 -21.93 -2.69
C GLY A 479 -6.92 -21.43 -2.03
N PRO A 480 -6.06 -20.75 -2.79
CA PRO A 480 -4.68 -20.50 -2.40
C PRO A 480 -4.53 -19.45 -1.28
N ARG A 481 -3.39 -19.53 -0.60
CA ARG A 481 -2.93 -18.60 0.43
C ARG A 481 -2.72 -17.20 -0.17
N GLU A 482 -3.39 -16.22 0.43
CA GLU A 482 -3.17 -14.80 0.19
C GLU A 482 -2.52 -14.15 1.39
N GLN A 483 -1.50 -13.31 1.19
CA GLN A 483 -0.83 -12.58 2.26
C GLN A 483 -1.54 -11.27 2.58
N MET A 484 -1.40 -10.84 3.82
CA MET A 484 -2.04 -9.64 4.36
C MET A 484 -1.20 -8.38 4.14
N ASN A 485 -1.88 -7.23 3.99
CA ASN A 485 -1.31 -5.93 4.32
C ASN A 485 -1.84 -5.47 5.69
N GLN A 486 -0.99 -5.22 6.68
CA GLN A 486 -1.41 -4.79 8.02
C GLN A 486 -1.47 -3.26 8.20
N ILE A 487 -1.19 -2.52 7.13
CA ILE A 487 -1.40 -1.06 7.06
C ILE A 487 -2.36 -0.72 5.92
N THR A 488 -2.73 0.56 5.79
CA THR A 488 -3.61 1.01 4.71
C THR A 488 -2.96 0.74 3.35
N GLY A 489 -3.77 0.47 2.33
CA GLY A 489 -3.29 0.22 0.97
C GLY A 489 -3.32 1.47 0.08
N TYR A 490 -3.22 2.66 0.68
CA TYR A 490 -3.38 3.95 0.02
C TYR A 490 -2.21 4.87 0.36
N LEU A 491 -1.89 5.80 -0.54
CA LEU A 491 -0.90 6.86 -0.27
C LEU A 491 -1.57 7.95 0.59
N ASP A 492 -1.66 7.72 1.89
CA ASP A 492 -2.45 8.51 2.84
C ASP A 492 -1.73 8.93 4.13
N GLY A 493 -0.41 8.74 4.16
CA GLY A 493 0.44 9.18 5.28
C GLY A 493 0.21 8.37 6.55
N SER A 494 -0.32 7.15 6.45
CA SER A 494 -0.42 6.20 7.56
C SER A 494 0.91 5.97 8.27
N ASN A 495 2.05 6.12 7.58
CA ASN A 495 3.38 6.10 8.19
C ASN A 495 3.66 7.31 9.13
N ILE A 496 2.92 8.41 8.97
CA ILE A 496 2.93 9.58 9.87
C ILE A 496 1.81 9.48 10.92
N TYR A 497 0.62 9.03 10.50
CA TYR A 497 -0.62 9.17 11.28
C TYR A 497 -1.12 7.88 11.94
N GLY A 498 -0.52 6.74 11.66
CA GLY A 498 -0.99 5.43 12.09
C GLY A 498 -2.08 4.85 11.19
N SER A 499 -2.20 3.53 11.19
CA SER A 499 -3.17 2.77 10.40
C SER A 499 -4.46 2.40 11.15
N ASN A 500 -4.64 2.90 12.38
CA ASN A 500 -5.88 2.72 13.14
C ASN A 500 -6.08 3.86 14.16
N VAL A 501 -7.31 3.97 14.68
CA VAL A 501 -7.70 5.02 15.63
C VAL A 501 -6.80 5.04 16.87
N ASN A 502 -6.40 3.88 17.41
CA ASN A 502 -5.57 3.83 18.61
C ASN A 502 -4.16 4.37 18.35
N SER A 503 -3.53 3.95 17.24
CA SER A 503 -2.23 4.49 16.82
C SER A 503 -2.29 5.99 16.54
N ALA A 504 -3.31 6.46 15.83
CA ALA A 504 -3.50 7.88 15.56
C ALA A 504 -3.68 8.70 16.85
N ASN A 505 -4.51 8.22 17.78
CA ASN A 505 -4.73 8.88 19.05
C ASN A 505 -3.46 8.90 19.92
N ALA A 506 -2.67 7.83 19.92
CA ALA A 506 -1.42 7.77 20.68
C ALA A 506 -0.39 8.81 20.21
N LEU A 507 -0.44 9.18 18.93
CA LEU A 507 0.45 10.16 18.29
C LEU A 507 -0.07 11.60 18.37
N ARG A 508 -1.34 11.82 18.72
CA ARG A 508 -1.94 13.17 18.78
C ARG A 508 -1.71 13.86 20.11
N LEU A 509 -1.46 15.16 20.03
CA LEU A 509 -1.36 16.03 21.21
C LEU A 509 -2.75 16.39 21.78
N PHE A 510 -3.78 16.30 20.94
CA PHE A 510 -5.14 16.79 21.24
C PHE A 510 -5.19 18.27 21.65
N ARG A 511 -4.24 19.04 21.12
CA ARG A 511 -4.21 20.49 21.27
C ARG A 511 -3.80 21.15 19.95
N GLY A 512 -4.68 22.00 19.42
CA GLY A 512 -4.43 22.77 18.20
C GLY A 512 -4.24 21.92 16.95
N GLY A 513 -4.79 20.70 16.95
CA GLY A 513 -4.68 19.73 15.86
C GLY A 513 -3.30 19.12 15.67
N GLN A 514 -2.38 19.29 16.63
CA GLN A 514 -0.98 18.88 16.49
C GLN A 514 -0.72 17.41 16.86
N LEU A 515 0.34 16.85 16.28
CA LEU A 515 0.99 15.62 16.72
C LEU A 515 1.89 15.87 17.93
N ARG A 516 2.03 14.85 18.79
CA ARG A 516 2.95 14.85 19.92
C ARG A 516 4.38 14.95 19.42
N THR A 517 5.18 15.67 20.20
CA THR A 517 6.61 15.80 20.00
C THR A 517 7.31 15.73 21.35
N GLN A 518 8.58 15.34 21.32
CA GLN A 518 9.50 15.67 22.41
C GLN A 518 10.31 16.91 22.03
N ASN A 519 10.79 17.63 23.03
CA ASN A 519 11.65 18.78 22.82
C ASN A 519 13.08 18.43 23.26
N VAL A 520 13.99 18.38 22.30
CA VAL A 520 15.42 18.14 22.54
C VAL A 520 16.14 19.44 22.24
N LYS A 521 16.69 20.07 23.28
CA LYS A 521 17.46 21.33 23.18
C LYS A 521 16.76 22.45 22.38
N GLY A 522 15.43 22.56 22.54
CA GLY A 522 14.62 23.60 21.87
C GLY A 522 14.04 23.16 20.52
N ARG A 523 14.32 21.95 20.04
CA ARG A 523 13.91 21.44 18.73
C ARG A 523 12.88 20.31 18.86
N PRO A 524 11.82 20.30 18.04
CA PRO A 524 10.80 19.25 18.09
C PRO A 524 11.29 17.98 17.37
N TYR A 525 11.22 16.85 18.07
CA TYR A 525 11.45 15.51 17.53
C TYR A 525 10.22 14.64 17.70
N LEU A 526 10.17 13.52 16.99
CA LEU A 526 9.16 12.47 17.21
C LEU A 526 9.13 12.06 18.68
N PRO A 527 7.98 11.61 19.25
CA PRO A 527 7.94 11.09 20.60
C PRO A 527 8.96 9.95 20.81
N ASP A 528 9.48 9.80 22.03
CA ASP A 528 10.40 8.74 22.40
C ASP A 528 9.69 7.37 22.54
N ASN A 529 10.45 6.30 22.36
CA ASN A 529 10.02 4.90 22.45
C ASN A 529 11.10 4.05 23.15
N PRO A 530 11.32 4.25 24.46
CA PRO A 530 12.32 3.46 25.20
C PRO A 530 11.97 1.97 25.28
N GLY A 531 10.73 1.58 24.97
CA GLY A 531 10.31 0.18 24.92
C GLY A 531 10.82 -0.58 23.68
N GLU A 532 11.25 0.12 22.64
CA GLU A 532 11.81 -0.50 21.43
C GLU A 532 13.35 -0.56 21.48
N CYS A 533 14.00 0.57 21.75
CA CYS A 533 15.45 0.61 21.91
C CYS A 533 15.90 1.81 22.74
N THR A 534 17.08 1.69 23.35
CA THR A 534 17.81 2.78 24.02
C THR A 534 19.28 2.74 23.65
N ASP A 535 19.96 3.87 23.81
CA ASP A 535 21.43 3.92 23.72
C ASP A 535 22.08 3.14 24.88
N GLN A 536 23.40 2.96 24.82
CA GLN A 536 24.15 2.19 25.82
C GLN A 536 24.03 2.76 27.25
N THR A 537 23.74 4.06 27.37
CA THR A 537 23.59 4.76 28.66
C THR A 537 22.15 4.84 29.14
N ASN A 538 21.18 4.32 28.38
CA ASN A 538 19.74 4.41 28.63
C ASN A 538 19.23 5.86 28.81
N THR A 539 19.85 6.79 28.09
CA THR A 539 19.54 8.22 28.10
C THR A 539 18.80 8.68 26.85
N LEU A 540 19.06 8.02 25.72
CA LEU A 540 18.40 8.27 24.45
C LEU A 540 17.59 7.05 24.05
N ALA A 541 16.49 7.27 23.32
CA ALA A 541 15.55 6.23 22.97
C ALA A 541 15.26 6.23 21.46
N CYS A 542 14.73 5.10 20.97
CA CYS A 542 14.06 5.02 19.68
C CYS A 542 12.91 6.03 19.56
N PHE A 543 12.44 6.31 18.35
CA PHE A 543 11.29 7.19 18.12
C PHE A 543 9.97 6.42 17.92
N SER A 544 8.83 7.07 18.18
CA SER A 544 7.50 6.59 17.82
C SER A 544 6.94 7.38 16.63
N ALA A 545 6.34 6.68 15.66
CA ALA A 545 5.64 7.29 14.52
C ALA A 545 4.39 6.46 14.13
N GLY A 546 3.77 6.79 13.00
CA GLY A 546 2.61 6.07 12.46
C GLY A 546 2.94 4.65 11.97
N ASP A 547 4.19 4.42 11.56
CA ASP A 547 4.71 3.10 11.20
C ASP A 547 5.78 2.64 12.20
N GLY A 548 5.72 1.36 12.57
CA GLY A 548 6.59 0.76 13.59
C GLY A 548 8.03 0.51 13.11
N ARG A 549 8.35 0.75 11.84
CA ARG A 549 9.70 0.59 11.28
C ARG A 549 10.47 1.91 11.24
N VAL A 550 9.97 2.98 11.87
CA VAL A 550 10.59 4.31 11.85
C VAL A 550 12.07 4.30 12.26
N ASN A 551 12.49 3.38 13.13
CA ASN A 551 13.86 3.26 13.61
C ASN A 551 14.71 2.24 12.82
N GLU A 552 14.26 1.78 11.65
CA GLU A 552 15.02 0.85 10.82
C GLU A 552 16.43 1.36 10.53
N GLN A 553 16.55 2.64 10.25
CA GLN A 553 17.79 3.34 10.01
C GLN A 553 17.57 4.85 10.18
N VAL A 554 18.66 5.60 10.35
CA VAL A 554 18.64 7.01 10.75
C VAL A 554 17.91 7.95 9.77
N ASP A 555 18.14 7.84 8.47
CA ASP A 555 17.53 8.69 7.44
C ASP A 555 16.02 8.47 7.32
N LEU A 556 15.52 7.28 7.66
CA LEU A 556 14.09 7.02 7.74
C LEU A 556 13.48 7.79 8.92
N ALA A 557 14.06 7.66 10.12
CA ALA A 557 13.63 8.40 11.31
C ALA A 557 13.69 9.93 11.08
N LEU A 558 14.70 10.41 10.36
CA LEU A 558 14.82 11.79 9.92
C LEU A 558 13.63 12.21 9.05
N MET A 559 13.29 11.44 8.01
CA MET A 559 12.14 11.75 7.15
C MET A 559 10.83 11.75 7.94
N HIS A 560 10.60 10.80 8.84
CA HIS A 560 9.43 10.83 9.73
C HIS A 560 9.39 12.09 10.60
N THR A 561 10.54 12.55 11.10
CA THR A 561 10.64 13.80 11.87
C THR A 561 10.25 15.01 11.04
N ILE A 562 10.73 15.11 9.80
CA ILE A 562 10.41 16.21 8.89
C ILE A 562 8.91 16.26 8.56
N TRP A 563 8.29 15.13 8.27
CA TRP A 563 6.86 15.09 7.93
C TRP A 563 5.94 15.32 9.15
N MET A 564 6.36 14.90 10.34
CA MET A 564 5.68 15.29 11.57
C MET A 564 5.77 16.81 11.81
N ARG A 565 6.95 17.41 11.59
CA ARG A 565 7.14 18.86 11.71
C ARG A 565 6.24 19.61 10.73
N GLU A 566 6.10 19.11 9.50
CA GLU A 566 5.23 19.72 8.49
C GLU A 566 3.77 19.71 8.93
N HIS A 567 3.27 18.59 9.44
CA HIS A 567 1.92 18.53 10.01
C HIS A 567 1.70 19.58 11.09
N ASN A 568 2.63 19.70 12.04
CA ASN A 568 2.53 20.66 13.12
C ASN A 568 2.65 22.11 12.63
N ARG A 569 3.44 22.38 11.59
CA ARG A 569 3.53 23.68 10.93
C ARG A 569 2.18 24.06 10.30
N VAL A 570 1.60 23.17 9.50
CA VAL A 570 0.29 23.38 8.85
C VAL A 570 -0.81 23.57 9.89
N ALA A 571 -0.89 22.72 10.91
CA ALA A 571 -1.89 22.82 11.98
C ALA A 571 -1.84 24.16 12.72
N ARG A 572 -0.64 24.68 13.02
CA ARG A 572 -0.46 26.00 13.65
C ARG A 572 -0.94 27.13 12.75
N VAL A 573 -0.63 27.09 11.45
CA VAL A 573 -1.09 28.13 10.51
C VAL A 573 -2.61 28.07 10.35
N LEU A 574 -3.20 26.88 10.25
CA LEU A 574 -4.65 26.71 10.22
C LEU A 574 -5.32 27.24 11.49
N GLN A 575 -4.72 27.02 12.67
CA GLN A 575 -5.23 27.55 13.94
C GLN A 575 -5.21 29.08 13.97
N GLN A 576 -4.18 29.70 13.40
CA GLN A 576 -4.10 31.17 13.28
C GLN A 576 -5.17 31.71 12.32
N LEU A 577 -5.40 31.04 11.19
CA LEU A 577 -6.43 31.41 10.22
C LEU A 577 -7.84 31.17 10.76
N HIS A 578 -8.01 30.13 11.58
CA HIS A 578 -9.30 29.68 12.10
C HIS A 578 -9.28 29.48 13.63
N PRO A 579 -9.27 30.56 14.43
CA PRO A 579 -9.15 30.47 15.89
C PRO A 579 -10.29 29.73 16.60
N ARG A 580 -11.40 29.46 15.90
CA ARG A 580 -12.61 28.79 16.42
C ARG A 580 -12.74 27.33 16.00
N TRP A 581 -11.84 26.81 15.17
CA TRP A 581 -11.87 25.39 14.81
C TRP A 581 -11.52 24.52 16.01
N SER A 582 -12.17 23.36 16.10
CA SER A 582 -11.86 22.34 17.10
C SER A 582 -10.48 21.72 16.82
N ASP A 583 -9.93 21.03 17.82
CA ASP A 583 -8.71 20.24 17.64
C ASP A 583 -8.86 19.24 16.49
N GLU A 584 -10.00 18.53 16.42
CA GLU A 584 -10.29 17.55 15.38
C GLU A 584 -10.33 18.19 13.98
N ALA A 585 -10.97 19.35 13.84
CA ALA A 585 -11.02 20.08 12.59
C ALA A 585 -9.61 20.47 12.10
N LEU A 586 -8.77 20.98 13.01
CA LEU A 586 -7.38 21.35 12.70
C LEU A 586 -6.55 20.13 12.30
N TYR A 587 -6.65 19.03 13.07
CA TYR A 587 -5.91 17.80 12.79
C TYR A 587 -6.29 17.21 11.43
N GLN A 588 -7.59 17.08 11.13
CA GLN A 588 -8.04 16.44 9.89
C GLN A 588 -7.72 17.28 8.66
N GLU A 589 -7.85 18.61 8.72
CA GLU A 589 -7.44 19.47 7.61
C GLU A 589 -5.92 19.50 7.43
N ALA A 590 -5.14 19.56 8.51
CA ALA A 590 -3.68 19.45 8.42
C ALA A 590 -3.25 18.12 7.81
N ARG A 591 -3.81 17.00 8.28
CA ARG A 591 -3.59 15.66 7.70
C ARG A 591 -3.93 15.63 6.22
N ARG A 592 -5.09 16.17 5.83
CA ARG A 592 -5.54 16.21 4.43
C ARG A 592 -4.59 17.01 3.52
N ILE A 593 -4.09 18.15 3.99
CA ILE A 593 -3.13 18.99 3.24
C ILE A 593 -1.79 18.26 3.09
N VAL A 594 -1.22 17.76 4.19
CA VAL A 594 0.08 17.08 4.18
C VAL A 594 0.07 15.82 3.31
N VAL A 595 -1.03 15.06 3.33
CA VAL A 595 -1.21 13.93 2.41
C VAL A 595 -1.23 14.39 0.96
N ALA A 596 -1.90 15.51 0.66
CA ALA A 596 -1.91 16.06 -0.69
C ALA A 596 -0.51 16.53 -1.15
N GLU A 597 0.28 17.09 -0.25
CA GLU A 597 1.68 17.46 -0.48
C GLU A 597 2.54 16.23 -0.81
N MET A 598 2.43 15.16 0.00
CA MET A 598 3.14 13.90 -0.23
C MET A 598 2.73 13.23 -1.54
N GLN A 599 1.42 13.22 -1.86
CA GLN A 599 0.90 12.74 -3.15
C GLN A 599 1.46 13.59 -4.30
N HIS A 600 1.50 14.91 -4.17
CA HIS A 600 2.01 15.78 -5.22
C HIS A 600 3.51 15.54 -5.48
N VAL A 601 4.35 15.55 -4.45
CA VAL A 601 5.79 15.24 -4.55
C VAL A 601 6.02 13.89 -5.23
N THR A 602 5.26 12.87 -4.82
CA THR A 602 5.39 11.51 -5.37
C THR A 602 5.11 11.49 -6.89
N TYR A 603 3.97 12.01 -7.33
CA TYR A 603 3.58 11.92 -8.74
C TYR A 603 4.26 12.96 -9.64
N ASN A 604 4.69 14.09 -9.08
CA ASN A 604 5.30 15.19 -9.82
C ASN A 604 6.82 15.07 -9.95
N GLU A 605 7.50 14.61 -8.90
CA GLU A 605 8.97 14.61 -8.84
C GLU A 605 9.55 13.19 -8.88
N PHE A 606 8.97 12.26 -8.11
CA PHE A 606 9.56 10.94 -7.91
C PHE A 606 9.24 9.94 -9.02
N LEU A 607 7.96 9.75 -9.38
CA LEU A 607 7.57 8.76 -10.38
C LEU A 607 8.17 9.00 -11.78
N PRO A 608 8.30 10.23 -12.29
CA PRO A 608 8.93 10.47 -13.59
C PRO A 608 10.40 10.05 -13.65
N ILE A 609 11.12 10.09 -12.52
CA ILE A 609 12.51 9.61 -12.41
C ILE A 609 12.55 8.09 -12.57
N LEU A 610 11.68 7.37 -11.88
CA LEU A 610 11.68 5.91 -11.86
C LEU A 610 11.13 5.29 -13.15
N LEU A 611 9.94 5.76 -13.57
CA LEU A 611 9.17 5.16 -14.67
C LEU A 611 9.53 5.75 -16.03
N GLY A 612 10.16 6.93 -16.04
CA GLY A 612 10.35 7.75 -17.22
C GLY A 612 9.08 8.50 -17.62
N ARG A 613 9.28 9.73 -18.10
CA ARG A 613 8.20 10.65 -18.49
C ARG A 613 7.25 10.07 -19.53
N ASP A 614 7.77 9.41 -20.56
CA ASP A 614 6.94 8.79 -21.62
C ASP A 614 5.86 7.89 -20.99
N TYR A 615 6.26 7.08 -20.01
CA TYR A 615 5.33 6.20 -19.31
C TYR A 615 4.36 6.99 -18.42
N THR A 616 4.83 7.95 -17.63
CA THR A 616 3.95 8.69 -16.71
C THR A 616 2.91 9.53 -17.46
N ASP A 617 3.29 10.14 -18.58
CA ASP A 617 2.38 10.94 -19.40
C ASP A 617 1.34 10.06 -20.10
N ARG A 618 1.75 8.97 -20.77
CA ARG A 618 0.82 8.09 -21.51
C ARG A 618 -0.12 7.28 -20.62
N SER A 619 0.28 7.00 -19.38
CA SER A 619 -0.52 6.28 -18.37
C SER A 619 -1.42 7.23 -17.55
N GLY A 620 -1.30 8.54 -17.76
CA GLY A 620 -2.04 9.54 -16.98
C GLY A 620 -1.64 9.56 -15.51
N LEU A 621 -0.35 9.35 -15.20
CA LEU A 621 0.23 9.46 -13.85
C LEU A 621 0.75 10.87 -13.56
N THR A 622 1.15 11.62 -14.58
CA THR A 622 1.62 12.99 -14.35
C THR A 622 0.47 13.89 -13.86
N PRO A 623 0.64 14.68 -12.78
CA PRO A 623 -0.37 15.62 -12.30
C PRO A 623 -0.80 16.64 -13.36
N ARG A 624 -1.97 17.27 -13.23
CA ARG A 624 -2.34 18.38 -14.13
C ARG A 624 -1.66 19.68 -13.71
N GLU A 625 -1.32 20.54 -14.66
CA GLU A 625 -0.80 21.87 -14.33
C GLU A 625 -1.83 22.74 -13.57
N LYS A 626 -3.10 22.68 -13.97
CA LYS A 626 -4.20 23.44 -13.37
C LYS A 626 -5.47 22.60 -13.26
N GLY A 627 -6.29 22.93 -12.26
CA GLY A 627 -7.59 22.32 -12.01
C GLY A 627 -7.51 20.84 -11.63
N TRP A 628 -8.68 20.19 -11.64
CA TRP A 628 -8.90 18.84 -11.14
C TRP A 628 -8.79 17.73 -12.19
N THR A 629 -8.73 16.49 -11.73
CA THR A 629 -8.99 15.27 -12.50
C THR A 629 -10.37 14.69 -12.21
N ARG A 630 -10.75 13.70 -13.03
CA ARG A 630 -11.90 12.80 -12.81
C ARG A 630 -11.49 11.37 -13.16
N LEU A 631 -10.50 10.86 -12.43
CA LEU A 631 -9.86 9.57 -12.71
C LEU A 631 -10.29 8.47 -11.75
N TYR A 632 -11.02 8.80 -10.68
CA TYR A 632 -11.51 7.81 -9.74
C TYR A 632 -12.48 6.83 -10.42
N ASP A 633 -12.16 5.55 -10.35
CA ASP A 633 -12.96 4.43 -10.84
C ASP A 633 -13.39 3.56 -9.66
N GLU A 634 -14.67 3.66 -9.28
CA GLU A 634 -15.28 2.86 -8.21
C GLU A 634 -15.28 1.34 -8.47
N LYS A 635 -15.01 0.90 -9.70
CA LYS A 635 -14.90 -0.52 -10.06
C LYS A 635 -13.47 -1.03 -10.00
N LEU A 636 -12.48 -0.12 -9.97
CA LEU A 636 -11.09 -0.48 -9.82
C LEU A 636 -10.80 -0.81 -8.36
N ARG A 637 -10.27 -2.01 -8.13
CA ARG A 637 -9.94 -2.47 -6.79
C ARG A 637 -8.74 -1.71 -6.23
N GLY A 638 -8.98 -0.97 -5.13
CA GLY A 638 -7.95 -0.27 -4.37
C GLY A 638 -7.16 -1.17 -3.44
N GLY A 639 -5.99 -0.69 -3.01
CA GLY A 639 -5.01 -1.46 -2.23
C GLY A 639 -3.76 -1.84 -3.01
N ILE A 640 -2.91 -2.64 -2.37
CA ILE A 640 -1.59 -3.02 -2.91
C ILE A 640 -1.61 -4.40 -3.55
N THR A 641 -0.93 -4.54 -4.67
CA THR A 641 -0.69 -5.82 -5.34
C THR A 641 0.45 -6.57 -4.66
N ASN A 642 0.31 -7.89 -4.55
CA ASN A 642 1.29 -8.76 -3.91
C ASN A 642 2.66 -8.64 -4.57
N VAL A 643 2.69 -8.54 -5.91
CA VAL A 643 3.93 -8.37 -6.68
C VAL A 643 4.66 -7.07 -6.36
N PHE A 644 3.93 -5.97 -6.10
CA PHE A 644 4.51 -4.69 -5.72
C PHE A 644 5.18 -4.78 -4.34
N ALA A 645 4.43 -5.20 -3.32
CA ALA A 645 4.90 -5.28 -1.93
C ALA A 645 6.04 -6.30 -1.72
N THR A 646 6.05 -7.36 -2.53
CA THR A 646 6.93 -8.51 -2.28
C THR A 646 8.19 -8.48 -3.12
N ALA A 647 8.16 -7.84 -4.30
CA ALA A 647 9.29 -7.86 -5.22
C ALA A 647 9.54 -6.51 -5.90
N ALA A 648 8.56 -5.95 -6.62
CA ALA A 648 8.83 -4.84 -7.54
C ALA A 648 9.27 -3.55 -6.84
N PHE A 649 8.66 -3.18 -5.70
CA PHE A 649 9.03 -1.97 -4.98
C PHE A 649 10.24 -2.15 -4.04
N ARG A 650 10.81 -3.36 -3.99
CA ARG A 650 12.06 -3.66 -3.27
C ARG A 650 13.32 -3.32 -4.07
N TYR A 651 13.18 -2.71 -5.25
CA TYR A 651 14.30 -2.23 -6.06
C TYR A 651 15.23 -1.30 -5.27
N GLY A 652 14.68 -0.55 -4.30
CA GLY A 652 15.41 0.39 -3.47
C GLY A 652 16.57 -0.25 -2.71
N HIS A 653 16.52 -1.57 -2.44
CA HIS A 653 17.61 -2.29 -1.82
C HIS A 653 18.90 -2.31 -2.67
N SER A 654 18.78 -2.19 -4.00
CA SER A 654 19.95 -2.04 -4.90
C SER A 654 20.57 -0.65 -4.80
N GLN A 655 19.81 0.34 -4.33
CA GLN A 655 20.25 1.74 -4.27
C GLN A 655 20.96 2.10 -2.96
N ILE A 656 20.97 1.20 -1.99
CA ILE A 656 21.52 1.43 -0.65
C ILE A 656 23.04 1.53 -0.71
N GLN A 657 23.56 2.61 -0.13
CA GLN A 657 24.99 2.83 0.09
C GLN A 657 25.50 2.07 1.31
N SER A 658 26.79 1.72 1.30
CA SER A 658 27.45 1.08 2.45
C SER A 658 27.57 2.02 3.67
N PHE A 659 27.65 3.32 3.41
CA PHE A 659 27.75 4.35 4.44
C PHE A 659 26.69 5.41 4.22
N ILE A 660 26.09 5.89 5.30
CA ILE A 660 25.20 7.05 5.32
C ILE A 660 26.03 8.28 5.69
N HIS A 661 26.03 9.30 4.85
CA HIS A 661 26.84 10.50 5.05
C HIS A 661 26.03 11.66 5.58
N GLY A 662 26.62 12.43 6.49
CA GLY A 662 26.14 13.75 6.91
C GLY A 662 27.13 14.84 6.46
N TYR A 663 26.63 15.91 5.84
CA TYR A 663 27.46 17.02 5.36
C TYR A 663 27.20 18.31 6.13
N GLY A 664 28.27 18.95 6.61
CA GLY A 664 28.19 20.27 7.24
C GLY A 664 27.75 21.37 6.28
N MET A 665 27.48 22.58 6.81
CA MET A 665 27.01 23.73 6.02
C MET A 665 27.96 24.13 4.87
N PHE A 666 29.26 23.83 5.00
CA PHE A 666 30.27 24.10 3.98
C PHE A 666 30.50 22.93 3.01
N GLY A 667 29.70 21.86 3.12
CA GLY A 667 29.79 20.68 2.27
C GLY A 667 30.89 19.68 2.66
N ASN A 668 31.59 19.90 3.78
CA ASN A 668 32.54 18.92 4.30
C ASN A 668 31.78 17.73 4.91
N LEU A 669 32.30 16.52 4.69
CA LEU A 669 31.81 15.32 5.36
C LEU A 669 32.02 15.48 6.88
N LYS A 670 30.96 15.29 7.65
CA LYS A 670 30.97 15.29 9.11
C LYS A 670 30.68 13.91 9.66
N GLU A 671 29.63 13.29 9.15
CA GLU A 671 29.22 11.95 9.55
C GLU A 671 29.45 10.95 8.43
N SER A 672 29.89 9.75 8.79
CA SER A 672 30.05 8.62 7.88
C SER A 672 29.70 7.34 8.62
N LEU A 673 28.42 6.98 8.56
CA LEU A 673 27.82 5.97 9.40
C LEU A 673 27.71 4.66 8.63
N GLU A 674 28.33 3.62 9.15
CA GLU A 674 28.23 2.28 8.56
C GLU A 674 26.79 1.74 8.67
N MET A 675 26.19 1.39 7.53
CA MET A 675 24.76 1.06 7.42
C MET A 675 24.33 -0.09 8.36
N SER A 676 25.12 -1.16 8.48
CA SER A 676 24.79 -2.30 9.35
C SER A 676 24.66 -1.93 10.84
N LYS A 677 25.28 -0.83 11.27
CA LYS A 677 25.28 -0.31 12.64
C LYS A 677 24.17 0.69 12.92
N GLN A 678 23.42 1.13 11.91
CA GLN A 678 22.37 2.15 12.09
C GLN A 678 20.98 1.55 12.36
N HIS A 679 20.87 0.22 12.37
CA HIS A 679 19.60 -0.44 12.66
C HIS A 679 19.17 -0.27 14.11
N PHE A 680 17.97 0.27 14.33
CA PHE A 680 17.44 0.57 15.67
C PHE A 680 18.39 1.47 16.49
N ALA A 681 19.07 2.40 15.82
CA ALA A 681 20.04 3.30 16.43
C ALA A 681 19.88 4.76 15.91
N PRO A 682 18.72 5.42 16.10
CA PRO A 682 18.49 6.77 15.61
C PRO A 682 19.22 7.85 16.44
N PHE A 683 20.02 7.45 17.43
CA PHE A 683 20.52 8.31 18.51
C PHE A 683 21.35 9.48 18.02
N MET A 684 22.04 9.33 16.88
CA MET A 684 22.81 10.43 16.28
C MET A 684 21.95 11.64 15.92
N LEU A 685 20.63 11.47 15.67
CA LEU A 685 19.71 12.58 15.39
C LEU A 685 19.50 13.51 16.59
N TYR A 686 19.85 13.07 17.81
CA TYR A 686 19.77 13.91 19.00
C TYR A 686 20.94 14.90 19.11
N GLU A 687 21.98 14.75 18.29
CA GLU A 687 23.13 15.65 18.29
C GLU A 687 22.80 17.00 17.64
N ASP A 688 23.51 18.05 18.07
CA ASP A 688 23.24 19.41 17.59
C ASP A 688 23.68 19.57 16.12
N GLY A 689 22.76 19.97 15.25
CA GLY A 689 22.99 20.13 13.81
C GLY A 689 22.89 18.84 12.99
N ALA A 690 22.72 17.68 13.64
CA ALA A 690 22.67 16.38 12.96
C ALA A 690 21.54 16.26 11.94
N VAL A 691 20.33 16.72 12.27
CA VAL A 691 19.17 16.73 11.36
C VAL A 691 19.54 17.39 10.02
N ASP A 692 20.13 18.58 10.07
CA ASP A 692 20.49 19.31 8.86
C ASP A 692 21.68 18.67 8.12
N ASP A 693 22.66 18.18 8.87
CA ASP A 693 23.83 17.52 8.30
C ASP A 693 23.41 16.27 7.51
N MET A 694 22.48 15.48 8.04
CA MET A 694 21.91 14.31 7.37
C MET A 694 20.98 14.66 6.21
N ILE A 695 20.18 15.74 6.28
CA ILE A 695 19.42 16.23 5.11
C ILE A 695 20.36 16.64 3.98
N ARG A 696 21.47 17.33 4.29
CA ARG A 696 22.50 17.64 3.28
C ARG A 696 23.14 16.36 2.74
N GLY A 697 23.31 15.35 3.59
CA GLY A 697 23.62 13.96 3.25
C GLY A 697 22.72 13.40 2.15
N LEU A 698 21.44 13.23 2.46
CA LEU A 698 20.42 12.71 1.57
C LEU A 698 20.34 13.45 0.23
N THR A 699 20.55 14.76 0.24
CA THR A 699 20.43 15.62 -0.94
C THR A 699 21.75 15.83 -1.68
N ALA A 700 22.87 15.25 -1.25
CA ALA A 700 24.17 15.41 -1.92
C ALA A 700 24.87 14.07 -2.19
N GLN A 701 24.74 13.10 -1.30
CA GLN A 701 25.27 11.76 -1.52
C GLN A 701 24.53 11.11 -2.71
N ALA A 702 25.25 10.39 -3.56
CA ALA A 702 24.64 9.62 -4.64
C ALA A 702 23.97 8.35 -4.11
N SER A 703 22.81 7.99 -4.67
CA SER A 703 22.30 6.62 -4.53
C SER A 703 23.11 5.67 -5.40
N GLN A 704 23.09 4.38 -5.07
CA GLN A 704 23.56 3.35 -6.00
C GLN A 704 22.56 3.19 -7.16
N GLU A 705 23.02 2.69 -8.30
CA GLU A 705 22.19 2.35 -9.45
C GLU A 705 21.28 1.14 -9.15
N ILE A 706 20.24 0.95 -9.96
CA ILE A 706 19.36 -0.22 -9.86
C ILE A 706 19.91 -1.29 -10.78
N ASP A 707 20.59 -2.27 -10.21
CA ASP A 707 21.22 -3.36 -10.92
C ASP A 707 21.47 -4.56 -9.99
N ARG A 708 22.30 -5.51 -10.40
CA ARG A 708 22.57 -6.71 -9.60
C ARG A 708 23.56 -6.50 -8.46
N PHE A 709 24.08 -5.29 -8.23
CA PHE A 709 25.10 -5.02 -7.23
C PHE A 709 24.44 -4.51 -5.95
N PHE A 710 24.91 -5.02 -4.81
CA PHE A 710 24.32 -4.72 -3.51
C PHE A 710 25.43 -4.61 -2.47
N SER A 711 25.35 -3.61 -1.60
CA SER A 711 26.27 -3.45 -0.49
C SER A 711 26.28 -4.68 0.41
N ASN A 712 27.47 -5.11 0.84
CA ASN A 712 27.60 -6.17 1.85
C ASN A 712 26.94 -5.80 3.18
N GLN A 713 26.74 -4.52 3.46
CA GLN A 713 26.09 -4.04 4.69
C GLN A 713 24.66 -4.56 4.85
N ILE A 714 23.98 -4.89 3.75
CA ILE A 714 22.63 -5.49 3.75
C ILE A 714 22.61 -6.94 3.22
N ARG A 715 23.64 -7.35 2.47
CA ARG A 715 23.74 -8.72 1.93
C ARG A 715 24.31 -9.72 2.95
N ASP A 716 25.21 -9.28 3.81
CA ASP A 716 25.90 -10.15 4.78
C ASP A 716 25.76 -9.65 6.23
N HIS A 717 25.51 -8.35 6.41
CA HIS A 717 25.55 -7.68 7.72
C HIS A 717 24.19 -7.09 8.15
N LEU A 718 23.08 -7.52 7.54
CA LEU A 718 21.74 -7.01 7.88
C LEU A 718 21.41 -7.31 9.36
N PHE A 719 21.00 -6.29 10.11
CA PHE A 719 20.71 -6.36 11.55
C PHE A 719 21.86 -6.94 12.41
N GLN A 720 23.10 -6.89 11.94
CA GLN A 720 24.24 -7.42 12.69
C GLN A 720 24.51 -6.59 13.96
N GLY A 721 24.51 -5.26 13.86
CA GLY A 721 24.90 -4.40 14.97
C GLY A 721 26.28 -4.78 15.51
N ASN A 722 26.34 -5.24 16.76
CA ASN A 722 27.57 -5.69 17.43
C ASN A 722 27.76 -7.22 17.44
N LEU A 723 26.90 -7.97 16.77
CA LEU A 723 27.00 -9.44 16.67
C LEU A 723 28.08 -9.84 15.67
N ASP A 724 28.52 -11.11 15.71
CA ASP A 724 29.55 -11.64 14.81
C ASP A 724 29.06 -11.80 13.36
N ILE A 725 27.76 -12.05 13.17
CA ILE A 725 27.13 -12.28 11.86
C ILE A 725 25.77 -11.57 11.76
N GLY A 726 25.42 -11.14 10.56
CA GLY A 726 24.11 -10.57 10.22
C GLY A 726 23.19 -11.56 9.50
N LEU A 727 22.25 -11.01 8.74
CA LEU A 727 21.40 -11.73 7.79
C LEU A 727 21.67 -11.24 6.36
N ASP A 728 20.99 -11.88 5.40
CA ASP A 728 21.06 -11.54 3.97
C ASP A 728 19.71 -11.04 3.45
N LEU A 729 19.59 -9.72 3.23
CA LEU A 729 18.36 -9.09 2.74
C LEU A 729 17.93 -9.61 1.36
N ILE A 730 18.90 -9.94 0.49
CA ILE A 730 18.64 -10.37 -0.89
C ILE A 730 18.09 -11.79 -0.89
N ALA A 731 18.67 -12.67 -0.07
CA ALA A 731 18.14 -13.99 0.17
C ALA A 731 16.75 -13.94 0.83
N LEU A 732 16.53 -13.03 1.78
CA LEU A 732 15.20 -12.80 2.38
C LEU A 732 14.16 -12.37 1.33
N ASN A 733 14.52 -11.49 0.39
CA ASN A 733 13.62 -11.06 -0.71
C ASN A 733 13.23 -12.22 -1.62
N ILE A 734 14.21 -13.04 -2.03
CA ILE A 734 13.96 -14.21 -2.89
C ILE A 734 13.08 -15.24 -2.17
N GLN A 735 13.41 -15.55 -0.91
CA GLN A 735 12.65 -16.48 -0.09
C GLN A 735 11.22 -15.98 0.15
N ARG A 736 11.04 -14.68 0.40
CA ARG A 736 9.72 -14.05 0.54
C ARG A 736 8.90 -14.12 -0.74
N GLY A 737 9.51 -13.92 -1.91
CA GLY A 737 8.85 -14.12 -3.20
C GLY A 737 8.29 -15.55 -3.36
N ARG A 738 9.05 -16.56 -2.93
CA ARG A 738 8.62 -17.97 -2.94
C ARG A 738 7.53 -18.25 -1.89
N ASP A 739 7.66 -17.71 -0.69
CA ASP A 739 6.66 -17.77 0.38
C ASP A 739 5.29 -17.22 -0.06
N HIS A 740 5.32 -16.13 -0.82
CA HIS A 740 4.12 -15.48 -1.35
C HIS A 740 3.56 -16.14 -2.61
N GLY A 741 4.19 -17.22 -3.09
CA GLY A 741 3.80 -17.89 -4.33
C GLY A 741 3.83 -16.95 -5.53
N LEU A 742 4.78 -16.01 -5.60
CA LEU A 742 4.94 -15.18 -6.79
C LEU A 742 5.30 -16.06 -7.99
N PRO A 743 4.65 -15.88 -9.15
CA PRO A 743 5.11 -16.48 -10.39
C PRO A 743 6.56 -16.06 -10.73
N PRO A 744 7.32 -16.94 -11.40
CA PRO A 744 8.67 -16.63 -11.90
C PRO A 744 8.70 -15.41 -12.84
N TYR A 745 9.89 -14.85 -13.03
CA TYR A 745 10.15 -13.64 -13.81
C TYR A 745 9.51 -13.66 -15.22
N ASN A 746 9.62 -14.79 -15.94
CA ASN A 746 9.11 -14.89 -17.31
C ASN A 746 7.57 -14.74 -17.41
N ASP A 747 6.81 -15.16 -16.40
CA ASP A 747 5.36 -14.93 -16.35
C ASP A 747 5.02 -13.44 -16.29
N TRP A 748 5.83 -12.66 -15.57
CA TRP A 748 5.66 -11.20 -15.46
C TRP A 748 6.11 -10.48 -16.72
N ARG A 749 7.14 -10.97 -17.41
CA ARG A 749 7.54 -10.44 -18.73
C ARG A 749 6.37 -10.47 -19.71
N GLU A 750 5.69 -11.61 -19.83
CA GLU A 750 4.55 -11.75 -20.75
C GLU A 750 3.40 -10.79 -20.43
N VAL A 751 3.04 -10.66 -19.15
CA VAL A 751 2.02 -9.71 -18.70
C VAL A 751 2.42 -8.27 -19.00
N CYS A 752 3.71 -7.96 -18.92
CA CYS A 752 4.28 -6.66 -19.24
C CYS A 752 4.50 -6.43 -20.75
N GLY A 753 4.06 -7.35 -21.61
CA GLY A 753 4.18 -7.24 -23.06
C GLY A 753 5.57 -7.56 -23.61
N LEU A 754 6.46 -8.13 -22.80
CA LEU A 754 7.75 -8.64 -23.23
C LEU A 754 7.63 -10.11 -23.68
N PRO A 755 8.42 -10.55 -24.67
CA PRO A 755 8.39 -11.95 -25.09
C PRO A 755 8.94 -12.86 -23.98
N ARG A 756 8.31 -14.01 -23.76
CA ARG A 756 8.84 -15.05 -22.86
C ARG A 756 10.20 -15.55 -23.36
N ALA A 757 11.21 -15.58 -22.49
CA ALA A 757 12.52 -16.13 -22.85
C ALA A 757 12.46 -17.66 -22.83
N ARG A 758 12.78 -18.30 -23.96
CA ARG A 758 12.89 -19.76 -24.06
C ARG A 758 14.32 -20.23 -23.87
N THR A 759 15.27 -19.36 -24.21
CA THR A 759 16.71 -19.56 -24.06
C THR A 759 17.34 -18.39 -23.32
N TRP A 760 18.57 -18.58 -22.82
CA TRP A 760 19.31 -17.51 -22.14
C TRP A 760 19.60 -16.31 -23.05
N ASN A 761 19.77 -16.54 -24.36
CA ASN A 761 20.04 -15.47 -25.34
C ASN A 761 18.83 -14.55 -25.53
N ASP A 762 17.61 -15.04 -25.29
CA ASP A 762 16.37 -14.23 -25.39
C ASP A 762 16.30 -13.11 -24.33
N LEU A 763 17.22 -13.11 -23.35
CA LEU A 763 17.35 -12.08 -22.31
C LEU A 763 18.33 -10.96 -22.68
N GLU A 764 19.15 -11.10 -23.73
CA GLU A 764 20.19 -10.13 -24.10
C GLU A 764 19.65 -8.73 -24.42
N ALA A 765 18.40 -8.66 -24.88
CA ALA A 765 17.73 -7.39 -25.15
C ALA A 765 17.35 -6.63 -23.87
N GLN A 766 17.29 -7.30 -22.71
CA GLN A 766 16.90 -6.68 -21.43
C GLN A 766 18.00 -6.74 -20.39
N MET A 767 19.02 -7.59 -20.50
CA MET A 767 20.00 -7.81 -19.43
C MET A 767 21.44 -7.74 -19.96
N ASP A 768 22.37 -7.47 -19.05
CA ASP A 768 23.79 -7.60 -19.33
C ASP A 768 24.21 -9.06 -19.55
N PRO A 769 25.12 -9.36 -20.50
CA PRO A 769 25.62 -10.72 -20.71
C PRO A 769 26.21 -11.36 -19.45
N SER A 770 26.83 -10.55 -18.57
CA SER A 770 27.36 -11.02 -17.29
C SER A 770 26.25 -11.47 -16.33
N THR A 771 25.15 -10.71 -16.25
CA THR A 771 23.94 -11.06 -15.48
C THR A 771 23.32 -12.36 -16.00
N ILE A 772 23.16 -12.49 -17.32
CA ILE A 772 22.62 -13.69 -17.97
C ILE A 772 23.51 -14.90 -17.67
N SER A 773 24.84 -14.75 -17.80
CA SER A 773 25.81 -15.80 -17.48
C SER A 773 25.68 -16.28 -16.04
N ILE A 774 25.53 -15.36 -15.08
CA ILE A 774 25.32 -15.70 -13.67
C ILE A 774 24.01 -16.47 -13.48
N LEU A 775 22.90 -15.95 -14.00
CA LEU A 775 21.58 -16.58 -13.87
C LEU A 775 21.56 -17.99 -14.48
N SER A 776 22.25 -18.19 -15.62
CA SER A 776 22.34 -19.49 -16.29
C SER A 776 23.08 -20.57 -15.49
N ARG A 777 23.93 -20.16 -14.54
CA ARG A 777 24.63 -21.09 -13.62
C ARG A 777 23.79 -21.45 -12.39
N LEU A 778 22.80 -20.62 -12.06
CA LEU A 778 21.96 -20.76 -10.87
C LEU A 778 20.65 -21.49 -11.17
N TYR A 779 20.00 -21.14 -12.27
CA TYR A 779 18.70 -21.66 -12.66
C TYR A 779 18.84 -22.58 -13.86
N SER A 780 17.96 -23.59 -13.94
CA SER A 780 18.05 -24.58 -14.99
C SER A 780 17.58 -24.08 -16.36
N ASN A 781 16.69 -23.10 -16.37
CA ASN A 781 16.15 -22.44 -17.54
C ASN A 781 15.54 -21.08 -17.14
N PRO A 782 15.28 -20.16 -18.09
CA PRO A 782 14.75 -18.84 -17.79
C PRO A 782 13.38 -18.81 -17.08
N ASP A 783 12.57 -19.85 -17.20
CA ASP A 783 11.25 -19.93 -16.53
C ASP A 783 11.35 -20.13 -15.02
N GLU A 784 12.54 -20.44 -14.50
CA GLU A 784 12.72 -20.71 -13.07
C GLU A 784 13.22 -19.49 -12.27
N ILE A 785 13.61 -18.42 -12.97
CA ILE A 785 14.18 -17.22 -12.35
C ILE A 785 13.15 -16.60 -11.41
N ASP A 786 13.51 -16.41 -10.15
CA ASP A 786 12.65 -15.70 -9.19
C ASP A 786 12.49 -14.23 -9.63
N LEU A 787 11.31 -13.63 -9.43
CA LEU A 787 11.00 -12.30 -9.98
C LEU A 787 11.99 -11.22 -9.55
N PHE A 788 12.36 -11.14 -8.27
CA PHE A 788 13.21 -10.07 -7.73
C PHE A 788 14.56 -9.96 -8.48
N PRO A 789 15.42 -11.00 -8.52
CA PRO A 789 16.67 -10.92 -9.29
C PRO A 789 16.44 -10.76 -10.79
N GLY A 790 15.34 -11.31 -11.34
CA GLY A 790 15.00 -11.11 -12.75
C GLY A 790 14.70 -9.65 -13.10
N ALA A 791 13.84 -8.98 -12.34
CA ALA A 791 13.38 -7.63 -12.63
C ALA A 791 14.45 -6.55 -12.32
N VAL A 792 15.20 -6.72 -11.22
CA VAL A 792 16.29 -5.79 -10.85
C VAL A 792 17.52 -5.95 -11.75
N GLY A 793 17.72 -7.12 -12.35
CA GLY A 793 18.82 -7.38 -13.28
C GLY A 793 18.62 -6.82 -14.70
N GLU A 794 17.47 -6.21 -14.99
CA GLU A 794 17.20 -5.58 -16.28
C GLU A 794 17.97 -4.26 -16.44
N ARG A 795 18.45 -3.99 -17.65
CA ARG A 795 18.97 -2.69 -18.04
C ARG A 795 17.85 -1.64 -17.92
N ARG A 796 18.19 -0.50 -17.35
CA ARG A 796 17.29 0.66 -17.31
C ARG A 796 16.86 1.08 -18.71
N LYS A 797 15.60 1.46 -18.86
CA LYS A 797 15.09 2.08 -20.08
C LYS A 797 15.62 3.51 -20.18
N GLU A 798 15.85 4.00 -21.39
CA GLU A 798 16.25 5.39 -21.60
C GLU A 798 15.27 6.37 -20.94
N GLY A 799 15.80 7.32 -20.17
CA GLY A 799 15.02 8.30 -19.42
C GLY A 799 14.31 7.76 -18.17
N ALA A 800 14.59 6.53 -17.75
CA ALA A 800 14.03 5.93 -16.54
C ALA A 800 15.12 5.26 -15.72
N MET A 801 14.93 5.13 -14.40
CA MET A 801 15.81 4.29 -13.57
C MET A 801 15.47 2.80 -13.71
N PHE A 802 14.25 2.47 -14.10
CA PHE A 802 13.77 1.09 -14.18
C PHE A 802 13.97 0.44 -15.54
N GLY A 803 14.19 -0.88 -15.51
CA GLY A 803 13.96 -1.77 -16.63
C GLY A 803 12.46 -1.95 -16.96
N PRO A 804 12.14 -2.50 -18.14
CA PRO A 804 10.77 -2.58 -18.63
C PRO A 804 9.79 -3.31 -17.70
N THR A 805 10.20 -4.38 -17.02
CA THR A 805 9.33 -5.10 -16.08
C THR A 805 9.05 -4.26 -14.83
N LEU A 806 10.04 -3.58 -14.26
CA LEU A 806 9.80 -2.69 -13.11
C LEU A 806 8.93 -1.48 -13.49
N ILE A 807 9.12 -0.88 -14.67
CA ILE A 807 8.24 0.19 -15.18
C ILE A 807 6.78 -0.27 -15.22
N CYS A 808 6.55 -1.47 -15.76
CA CYS A 808 5.23 -2.07 -15.88
C CYS A 808 4.58 -2.31 -14.50
N LEU A 809 5.28 -2.99 -13.59
CA LEU A 809 4.71 -3.41 -12.30
C LEU A 809 4.55 -2.26 -11.31
N VAL A 810 5.55 -1.38 -11.19
CA VAL A 810 5.45 -0.20 -10.31
C VAL A 810 4.49 0.82 -10.91
N GLY A 811 4.51 0.99 -12.24
CA GLY A 811 3.57 1.84 -12.95
C GLY A 811 2.11 1.42 -12.79
N ASP A 812 1.82 0.12 -12.80
CA ASP A 812 0.48 -0.42 -12.48
C ASP A 812 0.04 -0.04 -11.07
N GLN A 813 0.89 -0.26 -10.07
CA GLN A 813 0.52 0.03 -8.69
C GLN A 813 0.20 1.52 -8.48
N PHE A 814 1.02 2.44 -8.99
CA PHE A 814 0.75 3.86 -8.87
C PHE A 814 -0.46 4.31 -9.71
N ALA A 815 -0.72 3.65 -10.85
CA ALA A 815 -1.97 3.88 -11.58
C ALA A 815 -3.19 3.47 -10.76
N ARG A 816 -3.13 2.33 -10.06
CA ARG A 816 -4.19 1.90 -9.12
C ARG A 816 -4.35 2.87 -7.96
N LEU A 817 -3.26 3.27 -7.31
CA LEU A 817 -3.30 4.19 -6.17
C LEU A 817 -3.95 5.52 -6.55
N ARG A 818 -3.67 6.07 -7.74
CA ARG A 818 -4.33 7.30 -8.21
C ARG A 818 -5.80 7.11 -8.56
N ARG A 819 -6.13 6.03 -9.28
CA ARG A 819 -7.45 5.82 -9.89
C ARG A 819 -8.45 5.13 -8.97
N SER A 820 -8.01 4.49 -7.88
CA SER A 820 -8.90 3.83 -6.92
C SER A 820 -9.04 4.59 -5.60
N ASP A 821 -8.43 5.78 -5.50
CA ASP A 821 -8.47 6.62 -4.32
C ASP A 821 -9.43 7.80 -4.52
N ARG A 822 -10.61 7.75 -3.90
CA ARG A 822 -11.59 8.85 -3.98
C ARG A 822 -11.11 10.13 -3.32
N PHE A 823 -10.04 10.06 -2.54
CA PHE A 823 -9.47 11.17 -1.80
C PHE A 823 -8.16 11.68 -2.43
N PHE A 824 -7.78 11.16 -3.61
CA PHE A 824 -6.61 11.66 -4.33
C PHE A 824 -6.72 13.17 -4.54
N TYR A 825 -5.63 13.91 -4.30
CA TYR A 825 -5.71 15.37 -4.11
C TYR A 825 -6.24 16.16 -5.32
N GLU A 826 -6.11 15.63 -6.55
CA GLU A 826 -6.66 16.27 -7.75
C GLU A 826 -8.12 15.88 -8.04
N GLU A 827 -8.70 14.92 -7.32
CA GLU A 827 -9.98 14.35 -7.72
C GLU A 827 -11.16 15.29 -7.44
N ALA A 828 -11.98 15.53 -8.47
CA ALA A 828 -13.19 16.35 -8.37
C ALA A 828 -14.42 15.54 -7.92
N ASN A 829 -15.49 16.28 -7.57
CA ASN A 829 -16.82 15.74 -7.27
C ASN A 829 -16.87 14.80 -6.05
N GLN A 830 -15.92 14.95 -5.15
CA GLN A 830 -15.84 14.23 -3.87
C GLN A 830 -16.07 15.20 -2.71
N PRO A 831 -16.60 14.76 -1.56
CA PRO A 831 -16.69 15.61 -0.37
C PRO A 831 -15.34 16.20 0.06
N SER A 832 -14.25 15.49 -0.27
CA SER A 832 -12.84 15.86 -0.02
C SER A 832 -12.21 16.75 -1.10
N THR A 833 -12.96 17.19 -2.12
CA THR A 833 -12.43 17.98 -3.23
C THR A 833 -11.83 19.29 -2.71
N PHE A 834 -10.58 19.58 -3.04
CA PHE A 834 -9.99 20.90 -2.79
C PHE A 834 -10.57 21.94 -3.75
N SER A 835 -10.75 23.18 -3.30
CA SER A 835 -11.04 24.30 -4.22
C SER A 835 -9.89 24.53 -5.20
N GLU A 836 -10.16 25.22 -6.31
CA GLU A 836 -9.12 25.50 -7.32
C GLU A 836 -7.95 26.31 -6.74
N ARG A 837 -8.25 27.22 -5.82
CA ARG A 837 -7.25 28.03 -5.12
C ARG A 837 -6.36 27.16 -4.22
N GLN A 838 -6.94 26.26 -3.44
CA GLN A 838 -6.19 25.31 -2.60
C GLN A 838 -5.33 24.38 -3.46
N LEU A 839 -5.89 23.86 -4.55
CA LEU A 839 -5.18 22.96 -5.45
C LEU A 839 -4.01 23.66 -6.16
N THR A 840 -4.16 24.95 -6.49
CA THR A 840 -3.07 25.75 -7.04
C THR A 840 -1.89 25.88 -6.06
N GLU A 841 -2.18 26.02 -4.77
CA GLU A 841 -1.13 26.09 -3.74
C GLU A 841 -0.49 24.72 -3.46
N ILE A 842 -1.26 23.63 -3.41
CA ILE A 842 -0.71 22.25 -3.29
C ILE A 842 0.24 21.93 -4.44
N LYS A 843 -0.06 22.40 -5.66
CA LYS A 843 0.77 22.18 -6.85
C LYS A 843 2.08 22.98 -6.86
N ARG A 844 2.33 23.82 -5.85
CA ARG A 844 3.61 24.49 -5.62
C ARG A 844 4.51 23.71 -4.68
N THR A 845 3.98 22.72 -3.97
CA THR A 845 4.76 21.89 -3.05
C THR A 845 5.89 21.20 -3.80
N SER A 846 7.09 21.23 -3.23
CA SER A 846 8.24 20.43 -3.62
C SER A 846 8.87 19.81 -2.38
N LEU A 847 9.62 18.70 -2.53
CA LEU A 847 10.32 18.16 -1.37
C LEU A 847 11.39 19.14 -0.85
N ALA A 848 11.99 19.95 -1.73
CA ALA A 848 12.88 21.05 -1.33
C ALA A 848 12.19 22.04 -0.39
N ARG A 849 10.94 22.43 -0.69
CA ARG A 849 10.15 23.34 0.17
C ARG A 849 9.87 22.72 1.53
N ILE A 850 9.45 21.45 1.55
CA ILE A 850 9.17 20.72 2.80
C ILE A 850 10.43 20.66 3.68
N LEU A 851 11.59 20.39 3.10
CA LEU A 851 12.87 20.38 3.84
C LEU A 851 13.22 21.78 4.36
N CYS A 852 13.14 22.82 3.54
CA CYS A 852 13.41 24.19 3.96
C CYS A 852 12.50 24.67 5.10
N ASP A 853 11.22 24.27 5.11
CA ASP A 853 10.26 24.71 6.14
C ASP A 853 10.40 23.94 7.47
N ASN A 854 11.06 22.78 7.46
CA ASN A 854 11.05 21.84 8.58
C ASN A 854 12.44 21.38 9.07
N SER A 855 13.51 21.77 8.38
CA SER A 855 14.89 21.69 8.89
C SER A 855 15.15 22.68 10.02
N ASP A 856 16.29 22.58 10.70
CA ASP A 856 16.64 23.53 11.75
C ASP A 856 17.24 24.82 11.16
N ASP A 857 18.26 24.70 10.30
CA ASP A 857 19.08 25.80 9.79
C ASP A 857 19.51 25.60 8.30
N ILE A 858 18.74 24.89 7.47
CA ILE A 858 19.03 24.81 6.02
C ILE A 858 18.64 26.11 5.31
N GLN A 859 19.64 26.82 4.79
CA GLN A 859 19.43 28.05 4.02
C GLN A 859 19.53 27.86 2.52
N LEU A 860 20.34 26.89 2.07
CA LEU A 860 20.62 26.61 0.67
C LEU A 860 20.32 25.16 0.34
N ILE A 861 19.49 24.92 -0.67
CA ILE A 861 19.15 23.59 -1.16
C ILE A 861 18.83 23.67 -2.65
N GLN A 862 19.04 22.58 -3.40
CA GLN A 862 18.64 22.53 -4.80
C GLN A 862 17.12 22.31 -4.91
N PRO A 863 16.45 22.90 -5.92
CA PRO A 863 15.00 22.73 -6.11
C PRO A 863 14.57 21.27 -6.33
N LEU A 864 15.37 20.49 -7.06
CA LEU A 864 15.08 19.09 -7.37
C LEU A 864 15.94 18.17 -6.50
N VAL A 865 15.49 17.85 -5.29
CA VAL A 865 16.32 17.18 -4.28
C VAL A 865 16.66 15.73 -4.60
N PHE A 866 15.85 15.07 -5.44
CA PHE A 866 16.13 13.72 -5.96
C PHE A 866 17.26 13.69 -6.99
N VAL A 867 17.60 14.85 -7.56
CA VAL A 867 18.59 15.00 -8.63
C VAL A 867 19.85 15.63 -8.05
N GLN A 868 21.00 15.14 -8.49
CA GLN A 868 22.30 15.67 -8.06
C GLN A 868 22.39 17.19 -8.27
N PRO A 869 22.98 17.94 -7.32
CA PRO A 869 23.29 19.35 -7.53
C PRO A 869 24.14 19.52 -8.79
N SER A 870 23.78 20.47 -9.63
CA SER A 870 24.49 20.75 -10.87
C SER A 870 24.28 22.20 -11.28
N PHE A 871 24.92 22.64 -12.36
CA PHE A 871 24.70 23.98 -12.90
C PHE A 871 23.23 24.29 -13.23
N LEU A 872 22.42 23.27 -13.52
CA LEU A 872 20.99 23.43 -13.78
C LEU A 872 20.09 23.19 -12.56
N ASN A 873 20.61 22.53 -11.53
CA ASN A 873 19.92 22.24 -10.29
C ASN A 873 20.78 22.80 -9.14
N GLN A 874 21.08 24.10 -9.23
CA GLN A 874 21.96 24.75 -8.28
C GLN A 874 21.27 24.84 -6.93
N ARG A 875 22.08 24.80 -5.87
CA ARG A 875 21.59 25.13 -4.54
C ARG A 875 21.26 26.62 -4.52
N VAL A 876 20.00 26.93 -4.24
CA VAL A 876 19.47 28.29 -4.14
C VAL A 876 18.99 28.54 -2.72
N THR A 877 18.75 29.80 -2.36
CA THR A 877 18.18 30.12 -1.05
C THR A 877 16.79 29.51 -0.91
N CYS A 878 16.44 29.09 0.31
CA CYS A 878 15.08 28.65 0.61
C CYS A 878 14.01 29.73 0.38
N ALA A 879 14.38 30.99 0.15
CA ALA A 879 13.46 32.07 -0.23
C ALA A 879 13.36 32.29 -1.76
N SER A 880 14.11 31.51 -2.55
CA SER A 880 14.12 31.62 -4.00
C SER A 880 12.75 31.30 -4.60
N SER A 881 12.40 31.98 -5.69
CA SER A 881 11.20 31.68 -6.48
C SER A 881 11.21 30.27 -7.07
N ALA A 882 12.37 29.61 -7.14
CA ALA A 882 12.51 28.22 -7.54
C ALA A 882 12.13 27.22 -6.42
N ILE A 883 11.87 27.68 -5.19
CA ILE A 883 11.36 26.85 -4.09
C ILE A 883 10.13 27.56 -3.51
N PRO A 884 9.01 27.59 -4.26
CA PRO A 884 7.86 28.43 -3.93
C PRO A 884 7.20 28.00 -2.61
N PHE A 885 6.72 28.99 -1.86
CA PHE A 885 5.94 28.75 -0.66
C PHE A 885 4.51 28.30 -1.00
N VAL A 886 3.98 27.39 -0.19
CA VAL A 886 2.56 27.00 -0.20
C VAL A 886 1.78 28.01 0.64
N ASP A 887 0.90 28.79 0.02
CA ASP A 887 0.11 29.81 0.73
C ASP A 887 -1.17 29.24 1.34
N LEU A 888 -1.10 28.87 2.62
CA LEU A 888 -2.23 28.33 3.37
C LEU A 888 -3.39 29.31 3.58
N ARG A 889 -3.26 30.61 3.21
CA ARG A 889 -4.41 31.54 3.17
C ARG A 889 -5.47 31.09 2.16
N ALA A 890 -5.15 30.18 1.24
CA ALA A 890 -6.13 29.53 0.38
C ALA A 890 -7.21 28.75 1.16
N TRP A 891 -6.95 28.35 2.42
CA TRP A 891 -7.92 27.69 3.30
C TRP A 891 -8.73 28.66 4.17
N ALA A 892 -8.60 29.99 4.02
CA ALA A 892 -9.28 30.96 4.88
C ALA A 892 -10.83 30.86 4.87
N ASN A 893 -11.41 30.30 3.80
CA ASN A 893 -12.86 30.09 3.67
C ASN A 893 -13.26 28.61 3.78
N GLU A 894 -12.35 27.73 4.20
CA GLU A 894 -12.62 26.31 4.35
C GLU A 894 -13.64 26.08 5.48
N LYS A 895 -14.47 25.04 5.32
CA LYS A 895 -15.39 24.58 6.37
C LYS A 895 -15.06 23.13 6.73
N PRO A 896 -14.64 22.83 7.96
CA PRO A 896 -14.38 21.46 8.38
C PRO A 896 -15.70 20.67 8.44
N ALA A 897 -15.63 19.36 8.25
CA ALA A 897 -16.79 18.46 8.31
C ALA A 897 -16.96 17.75 9.68
N VAL A 898 -16.40 18.34 10.75
CA VAL A 898 -16.30 17.79 12.11
C VAL A 898 -16.53 18.86 13.17
#